data_AF-A0A936T139-F1
#
_entry.id   AF-A0A936T139-F1
#
_cell.length_a   1.000
_cell.length_b   1.000
_cell.length_c   1.000
_cell.angle_alpha   90.00
_cell.angle_beta   90.00
_cell.angle_gamma   90.00
#
_symmetry.space_group_name_H-M   'P 1'
#
loop_
_entity.id
_entity.type
_entity.pdbx_description
1 polymer ?
#
loop_
_entity_poly.entity_id
_entity_poly.type
_entity_poly.pdbx_seq_one_letter_code
_entity_poly.pdbx_strand_id
1 'polypeptide(L)'
;MPDQADLLLVNGVVVTMDASWSVFERGAVAVRGRDIIAVGPAEQLAARYQAAEVVDCAGCAIMPGLINAHTHIPMSLLRGLVADIQLDVWLFGYMFPVESTFVDPNFSYVGSLLSCAEMIRGGTTTFCDMYYFEDQVARAADETGMRAICSQTVMRMPTPDAASYEEGLSRARRFVAEWRDHGRVIATIAPHAPYTCTDEIYREAVALCREYGVPLVTHLSETAREVVESRQQRGMTPIAYAQAMGAFDVHCIGAHCIHATEDDILLLQHHGAGAVPCPSSNLKLASGVGPYQRFIAAGVKTGLGTDGPASNDDQDMWTEIHLAALLPKGLSGDPTVVPAREALALATCRGAQAIGLEQLVGSLEPGKRADITVIELGQLHSAPRYRYASDVIYSYLVYTARNTDVRHTLVDGRFLLRDHALLTVDQASVLARAQAIADQIDSFLAQREDNLLSKIVAISGVHSAEIFEVQVKARVEHIEQVLAQLGDPAITITKASQRTQYDTYFSFADPRRGRIRLREDHRSDPGARPEPKYTITLTEPAVHGEYPHAIVISRARYDALADRTLRFYREYFQPDQITAIEKHRRRWRILYQGKDFAVNIDELHNHPTPGPYIEIKSRTWSRRDAAEKADLIGDLLRRFGIDESVLIKHEYAEM
;
A
#
# COMPACT_ATOMS: atom_id res chain seq x y z
N MET A 1 -38.04 -43.71 -11.12
CA MET A 1 -36.71 -43.93 -10.53
C MET A 1 -36.22 -42.59 -10.01
N PRO A 2 -35.52 -42.52 -8.87
CA PRO A 2 -34.98 -41.26 -8.37
C PRO A 2 -33.99 -40.67 -9.37
N ASP A 3 -33.97 -39.34 -9.47
CA ASP A 3 -33.01 -38.58 -10.27
C ASP A 3 -31.59 -38.79 -9.69
N GLN A 4 -30.55 -38.82 -10.52
CA GLN A 4 -29.17 -39.04 -10.02
C GLN A 4 -28.49 -37.74 -9.59
N ALA A 5 -27.74 -37.74 -8.51
CA ALA A 5 -26.86 -36.64 -8.09
C ALA A 5 -25.46 -37.20 -7.78
N ASP A 6 -24.44 -36.36 -7.80
CA ASP A 6 -23.10 -36.78 -7.38
C ASP A 6 -22.94 -36.57 -5.87
N LEU A 7 -23.44 -35.44 -5.36
CA LEU A 7 -23.38 -35.08 -3.94
C LEU A 7 -24.73 -34.56 -3.45
N LEU A 8 -25.10 -34.95 -2.23
CA LEU A 8 -26.24 -34.40 -1.50
C LEU A 8 -25.79 -33.95 -0.10
N LEU A 9 -25.84 -32.64 0.16
CA LEU A 9 -25.67 -32.06 1.49
C LEU A 9 -27.04 -32.01 2.17
N VAL A 10 -27.24 -32.64 3.34
CA VAL A 10 -28.56 -32.80 3.97
C VAL A 10 -28.62 -32.34 5.42
N ASN A 11 -29.83 -32.10 5.94
CA ASN A 11 -30.16 -31.76 7.34
C ASN A 11 -29.53 -30.47 7.89
N GLY A 12 -28.80 -29.71 7.08
CA GLY A 12 -28.33 -28.37 7.43
C GLY A 12 -29.40 -27.31 7.29
N VAL A 13 -29.14 -26.14 7.86
CA VAL A 13 -29.93 -24.93 7.61
C VAL A 13 -29.45 -24.36 6.28
N VAL A 14 -30.25 -24.50 5.23
CA VAL A 14 -29.86 -23.96 3.93
C VAL A 14 -30.24 -22.48 3.87
N VAL A 15 -29.24 -21.61 3.76
CA VAL A 15 -29.40 -20.17 3.57
C VAL A 15 -29.08 -19.88 2.11
N THR A 16 -30.12 -19.68 1.29
CA THR A 16 -29.96 -19.67 -0.16
C THR A 16 -29.30 -18.41 -0.71
N MET A 17 -29.53 -17.25 -0.08
CA MET A 17 -29.22 -15.92 -0.64
C MET A 17 -29.85 -15.68 -2.02
N ASP A 18 -30.95 -16.39 -2.35
CA ASP A 18 -31.74 -16.15 -3.54
C ASP A 18 -32.54 -14.83 -3.43
N ALA A 19 -33.21 -14.42 -4.51
CA ALA A 19 -34.00 -13.19 -4.52
C ALA A 19 -35.18 -13.18 -3.51
N SER A 20 -35.59 -14.35 -3.01
CA SER A 20 -36.66 -14.53 -2.04
C SER A 20 -36.14 -14.71 -0.60
N TRP A 21 -34.81 -14.68 -0.40
CA TRP A 21 -34.14 -14.92 0.88
C TRP A 21 -34.55 -16.24 1.52
N SER A 22 -34.77 -17.28 0.70
CA SER A 22 -35.28 -18.58 1.16
C SER A 22 -34.34 -19.20 2.19
N VAL A 23 -34.91 -19.68 3.31
CA VAL A 23 -34.20 -20.44 4.35
C VAL A 23 -34.92 -21.74 4.63
N PHE A 24 -34.20 -22.86 4.59
CA PHE A 24 -34.74 -24.18 4.92
C PHE A 24 -34.07 -24.72 6.19
N GLU A 25 -34.79 -24.70 7.33
CA GLU A 25 -34.27 -25.13 8.64
C GLU A 25 -33.78 -26.59 8.67
N ARG A 26 -34.42 -27.46 7.88
CA ARG A 26 -33.96 -28.83 7.57
C ARG A 26 -33.88 -28.96 6.06
N GLY A 27 -32.90 -28.28 5.48
CA GLY A 27 -32.70 -28.18 4.04
C GLY A 27 -31.69 -29.19 3.49
N ALA A 28 -31.64 -29.26 2.17
CA ALA A 28 -30.61 -29.95 1.43
C ALA A 28 -30.25 -29.21 0.14
N VAL A 29 -29.05 -29.53 -0.38
CA VAL A 29 -28.53 -29.08 -1.69
C VAL A 29 -28.06 -30.30 -2.45
N ALA A 30 -28.58 -30.49 -3.66
CA ALA A 30 -28.16 -31.55 -4.58
C ALA A 30 -27.26 -30.99 -5.67
N VAL A 31 -26.14 -31.66 -5.91
CA VAL A 31 -25.10 -31.25 -6.88
C VAL A 31 -24.87 -32.37 -7.89
N ARG A 32 -24.71 -31.99 -9.16
CA ARG A 32 -24.29 -32.90 -10.25
C ARG A 32 -23.22 -32.21 -11.10
N GLY A 33 -22.08 -32.85 -11.23
CA GLY A 33 -20.86 -32.28 -11.78
C GLY A 33 -20.49 -31.04 -10.99
N ARG A 34 -20.54 -29.89 -11.65
CA ARG A 34 -20.17 -28.59 -11.09
C ARG A 34 -21.36 -27.77 -10.63
N ASP A 35 -22.58 -28.24 -10.89
CA ASP A 35 -23.78 -27.43 -10.83
C ASP A 35 -24.71 -27.88 -9.71
N ILE A 36 -25.36 -26.91 -9.08
CA ILE A 36 -26.49 -27.12 -8.19
C ILE A 36 -27.67 -27.53 -9.06
N ILE A 37 -28.30 -28.67 -8.76
CA ILE A 37 -29.47 -29.15 -9.51
C ILE A 37 -30.77 -29.04 -8.72
N ALA A 38 -30.71 -28.93 -7.40
CA ALA A 38 -31.86 -28.66 -6.55
C ALA A 38 -31.45 -28.11 -5.18
N VAL A 39 -32.32 -27.27 -4.62
CA VAL A 39 -32.24 -26.75 -3.26
C VAL A 39 -33.64 -26.80 -2.65
N GLY A 40 -33.78 -27.21 -1.40
CA GLY A 40 -35.10 -27.27 -0.76
C GLY A 40 -35.11 -28.08 0.54
N PRO A 41 -36.30 -28.48 1.02
CA PRO A 41 -36.44 -29.32 2.20
C PRO A 41 -35.74 -30.68 2.04
N ALA A 42 -34.99 -31.11 3.05
CA ALA A 42 -34.16 -32.31 3.01
C ALA A 42 -34.96 -33.57 2.64
N GLU A 43 -36.14 -33.74 3.23
CA GLU A 43 -37.01 -34.91 2.98
C GLU A 43 -37.48 -34.98 1.52
N GLN A 44 -37.74 -33.84 0.88
CA GLN A 44 -38.15 -33.78 -0.52
C GLN A 44 -36.99 -34.14 -1.46
N LEU A 45 -35.80 -33.59 -1.20
CA LEU A 45 -34.62 -33.86 -2.02
C LEU A 45 -34.14 -35.31 -1.84
N ALA A 46 -34.16 -35.85 -0.62
CA ALA A 46 -33.80 -37.24 -0.34
C ALA A 46 -34.76 -38.25 -0.99
N ALA A 47 -36.05 -37.91 -1.14
CA ALA A 47 -37.01 -38.74 -1.87
C ALA A 47 -36.86 -38.65 -3.39
N ARG A 48 -36.42 -37.49 -3.90
CA ARG A 48 -36.29 -37.22 -5.34
C ARG A 48 -34.96 -37.70 -5.93
N TYR A 49 -33.86 -37.53 -5.19
CA TYR A 49 -32.51 -37.77 -5.69
C TYR A 49 -31.83 -38.95 -4.99
N GLN A 50 -31.13 -39.76 -5.77
CA GLN A 50 -30.14 -40.72 -5.29
C GLN A 50 -28.76 -40.17 -5.60
N ALA A 51 -27.92 -39.99 -4.57
CA ALA A 51 -26.59 -39.41 -4.70
C ALA A 51 -25.48 -40.46 -4.52
N ALA A 52 -24.35 -40.29 -5.21
CA ALA A 52 -23.17 -41.12 -5.00
C ALA A 52 -22.55 -40.87 -3.60
N GLU A 53 -22.60 -39.63 -3.13
CA GLU A 53 -22.20 -39.22 -1.79
C GLU A 53 -23.31 -38.43 -1.09
N VAL A 54 -23.56 -38.75 0.18
CA VAL A 54 -24.49 -38.01 1.05
C VAL A 54 -23.71 -37.54 2.26
N VAL A 55 -23.73 -36.23 2.52
CA VAL A 55 -23.06 -35.60 3.66
C VAL A 55 -24.10 -35.02 4.59
N ASP A 56 -24.09 -35.48 5.84
CA ASP A 56 -24.96 -34.97 6.89
C ASP A 56 -24.39 -33.68 7.49
N CYS A 57 -25.10 -32.59 7.28
CA CYS A 57 -24.79 -31.24 7.76
C CYS A 57 -25.71 -30.84 8.94
N ALA A 58 -26.28 -31.81 9.66
CA ALA A 58 -27.01 -31.54 10.89
C ALA A 58 -26.18 -30.68 11.85
N GLY A 59 -26.79 -29.61 12.36
CA GLY A 59 -26.08 -28.64 13.21
C GLY A 59 -25.19 -27.66 12.43
N CYS A 60 -25.25 -27.61 11.10
CA CYS A 60 -24.54 -26.65 10.28
C CYS A 60 -25.49 -25.74 9.49
N ALA A 61 -24.99 -24.60 9.02
CA ALA A 61 -25.58 -23.83 7.93
C ALA A 61 -24.89 -24.19 6.62
N ILE A 62 -25.68 -24.33 5.54
CA ILE A 62 -25.20 -24.52 4.17
C ILE A 62 -25.55 -23.25 3.41
N MET A 63 -24.56 -22.55 2.88
CA MET A 63 -24.75 -21.26 2.21
C MET A 63 -23.80 -21.13 1.00
N PRO A 64 -24.00 -20.15 0.10
CA PRO A 64 -23.04 -19.87 -0.95
C PRO A 64 -21.67 -19.59 -0.33
N GLY A 65 -20.61 -20.05 -0.98
CA GLY A 65 -19.26 -19.68 -0.59
C GLY A 65 -19.07 -18.16 -0.58
N LEU A 66 -18.21 -17.67 0.30
CA LEU A 66 -17.94 -16.24 0.42
C LEU A 66 -17.16 -15.75 -0.79
N ILE A 67 -17.43 -14.51 -1.18
CA ILE A 67 -16.79 -13.82 -2.29
C ILE A 67 -15.99 -12.65 -1.74
N ASN A 68 -14.66 -12.76 -1.85
CA ASN A 68 -13.73 -11.69 -1.52
C ASN A 68 -13.49 -10.83 -2.77
N ALA A 69 -14.24 -9.75 -2.93
CA ALA A 69 -14.31 -9.01 -4.18
C ALA A 69 -13.13 -8.06 -4.43
N HIS A 70 -12.14 -7.99 -3.52
CA HIS A 70 -10.89 -7.26 -3.73
C HIS A 70 -9.77 -7.75 -2.79
N THR A 71 -8.63 -8.10 -3.36
CA THR A 71 -7.47 -8.69 -2.68
C THR A 71 -6.14 -8.29 -3.33
N HIS A 72 -5.06 -8.44 -2.54
CA HIS A 72 -3.67 -8.50 -2.99
C HIS A 72 -3.00 -9.75 -2.38
N ILE A 73 -3.40 -10.94 -2.84
CA ILE A 73 -3.16 -12.18 -2.10
C ILE A 73 -1.68 -12.56 -1.92
N PRO A 74 -0.73 -12.18 -2.79
CA PRO A 74 0.69 -12.42 -2.51
C PRO A 74 1.25 -11.66 -1.30
N MET A 75 0.61 -10.56 -0.90
CA MET A 75 1.04 -9.76 0.25
C MET A 75 0.88 -10.50 1.60
N SER A 76 0.36 -11.73 1.62
CA SER A 76 0.42 -12.61 2.80
C SER A 76 1.85 -12.85 3.30
N LEU A 77 2.85 -12.74 2.42
CA LEU A 77 4.27 -12.78 2.79
C LEU A 77 4.77 -11.49 3.44
N LEU A 78 3.99 -10.40 3.37
CA LEU A 78 4.27 -9.11 3.98
C LEU A 78 3.42 -8.89 5.26
N ARG A 79 2.69 -9.93 5.69
CA ARG A 79 1.81 -9.88 6.86
C ARG A 79 2.57 -9.46 8.10
N GLY A 80 2.05 -8.44 8.79
CA GLY A 80 2.62 -7.95 10.06
C GLY A 80 4.02 -7.33 9.94
N LEU A 81 4.49 -7.01 8.72
CA LEU A 81 5.83 -6.50 8.50
C LEU A 81 6.03 -5.13 9.16
N VAL A 82 5.11 -4.18 8.92
CA VAL A 82 5.12 -2.84 9.52
C VAL A 82 3.68 -2.36 9.70
N ALA A 83 3.36 -1.85 10.90
CA ALA A 83 2.06 -1.32 11.27
C ALA A 83 2.17 0.09 11.90
N ASP A 84 1.04 0.78 12.05
CA ASP A 84 0.87 2.03 12.79
C ASP A 84 1.76 3.21 12.32
N ILE A 85 1.98 3.28 11.00
CA ILE A 85 2.66 4.39 10.32
C ILE A 85 1.78 4.96 9.22
N GLN A 86 2.00 6.23 8.85
CA GLN A 86 1.24 6.89 7.80
C GLN A 86 1.40 6.19 6.45
N LEU A 87 0.34 6.15 5.65
CA LEU A 87 0.29 5.44 4.36
C LEU A 87 1.47 5.78 3.43
N ASP A 88 1.89 7.04 3.39
CA ASP A 88 3.05 7.46 2.59
C ASP A 88 4.37 6.85 3.11
N VAL A 89 4.57 6.80 4.43
CA VAL A 89 5.74 6.16 5.04
C VAL A 89 5.69 4.65 4.87
N TRP A 90 4.50 4.04 4.97
CA TRP A 90 4.30 2.61 4.77
C TRP A 90 4.63 2.19 3.34
N LEU A 91 4.04 2.85 2.34
CA LEU A 91 4.26 2.58 0.91
C LEU A 91 5.72 2.85 0.50
N PHE A 92 6.17 4.09 0.61
CA PHE A 92 7.46 4.51 0.07
C PHE A 92 8.63 4.08 0.96
N GLY A 93 8.41 3.98 2.26
CA GLY A 93 9.43 3.61 3.22
C GLY A 93 9.64 2.11 3.28
N TYR A 94 8.61 1.28 3.27
CA TYR A 94 8.76 -0.16 3.54
C TYR A 94 8.25 -1.04 2.40
N MET A 95 7.00 -0.87 1.96
CA MET A 95 6.40 -1.76 0.97
C MET A 95 7.13 -1.72 -0.37
N PHE A 96 7.22 -0.57 -1.05
CA PHE A 96 7.85 -0.51 -2.38
C PHE A 96 9.31 -0.97 -2.39
N PRO A 97 10.16 -0.64 -1.39
CA PRO A 97 11.51 -1.21 -1.32
C PRO A 97 11.54 -2.73 -1.17
N VAL A 98 10.64 -3.31 -0.36
CA VAL A 98 10.54 -4.77 -0.22
C VAL A 98 10.00 -5.39 -1.49
N GLU A 99 8.91 -4.85 -2.06
CA GLU A 99 8.30 -5.37 -3.28
C GLU A 99 9.28 -5.33 -4.46
N SER A 100 9.96 -4.20 -4.68
CA SER A 100 10.94 -4.08 -5.77
C SER A 100 12.15 -5.00 -5.63
N THR A 101 12.42 -5.52 -4.42
CA THR A 101 13.55 -6.43 -4.16
C THR A 101 13.14 -7.90 -4.19
N PHE A 102 11.95 -8.22 -3.64
CA PHE A 102 11.54 -9.60 -3.34
C PHE A 102 10.36 -10.10 -4.16
N VAL A 103 9.54 -9.22 -4.75
CA VAL A 103 8.41 -9.66 -5.57
C VAL A 103 8.94 -10.19 -6.90
N ASP A 104 8.95 -11.51 -7.00
CA ASP A 104 9.28 -12.30 -8.17
C ASP A 104 8.20 -13.37 -8.39
N PRO A 105 8.29 -14.21 -9.45
CA PRO A 105 7.30 -15.26 -9.67
C PRO A 105 7.13 -16.24 -8.49
N ASN A 106 8.20 -16.55 -7.75
CA ASN A 106 8.11 -17.47 -6.62
C ASN A 106 7.47 -16.80 -5.40
N PHE A 107 7.76 -15.53 -5.13
CA PHE A 107 7.07 -14.73 -4.12
C PHE A 107 5.56 -14.71 -4.39
N SER A 108 5.16 -14.34 -5.61
CA SER A 108 3.74 -14.28 -5.98
C SER A 108 3.06 -15.63 -5.83
N TYR A 109 3.66 -16.71 -6.33
CA TYR A 109 3.10 -18.06 -6.21
C TYR A 109 2.98 -18.54 -4.76
N VAL A 110 4.02 -18.39 -3.93
CA VAL A 110 4.01 -18.84 -2.52
C VAL A 110 3.01 -18.05 -1.70
N GLY A 111 3.01 -16.72 -1.84
CA GLY A 111 2.06 -15.85 -1.13
C GLY A 111 0.61 -16.14 -1.53
N SER A 112 0.35 -16.38 -2.82
CA SER A 112 -0.97 -16.81 -3.29
C SER A 112 -1.39 -18.15 -2.70
N LEU A 113 -0.51 -19.16 -2.65
CA LEU A 113 -0.85 -20.45 -2.03
C LEU A 113 -1.21 -20.30 -0.55
N LEU A 114 -0.49 -19.44 0.19
CA LEU A 114 -0.76 -19.16 1.60
C LEU A 114 -2.14 -18.52 1.78
N SER A 115 -2.45 -17.49 1.01
CA SER A 115 -3.76 -16.82 1.05
C SER A 115 -4.91 -17.71 0.58
N CYS A 116 -4.71 -18.53 -0.46
CA CYS A 116 -5.70 -19.50 -0.90
C CYS A 116 -6.01 -20.51 0.22
N ALA A 117 -4.99 -21.02 0.93
CA ALA A 117 -5.21 -21.91 2.07
C ALA A 117 -6.03 -21.24 3.17
N GLU A 118 -5.72 -19.99 3.52
CA GLU A 118 -6.46 -19.20 4.51
C GLU A 118 -7.92 -18.96 4.09
N MET A 119 -8.13 -18.48 2.87
CA MET A 119 -9.44 -18.23 2.29
C MET A 119 -10.31 -19.49 2.23
N ILE A 120 -9.75 -20.62 1.79
CA ILE A 120 -10.46 -21.92 1.77
C ILE A 120 -10.86 -22.31 3.18
N ARG A 121 -9.97 -22.17 4.18
CA ARG A 121 -10.33 -22.44 5.59
C ARG A 121 -11.40 -21.50 6.11
N GLY A 122 -11.46 -20.26 5.63
CA GLY A 122 -12.46 -19.26 6.00
C GLY A 122 -13.79 -19.36 5.23
N GLY A 123 -13.94 -20.30 4.30
CA GLY A 123 -15.17 -20.48 3.53
C GLY A 123 -15.31 -19.56 2.32
N THR A 124 -14.25 -18.86 1.94
CA THR A 124 -14.17 -18.09 0.70
C THR A 124 -13.93 -19.04 -0.47
N THR A 125 -14.75 -18.91 -1.52
CA THR A 125 -14.70 -19.75 -2.73
C THR A 125 -14.26 -18.97 -3.96
N THR A 126 -14.50 -17.65 -3.96
CA THR A 126 -14.16 -16.75 -5.05
C THR A 126 -13.40 -15.54 -4.54
N PHE A 127 -12.34 -15.13 -5.23
CA PHE A 127 -11.66 -13.86 -4.98
C PHE A 127 -11.41 -13.05 -6.24
N CYS A 128 -11.21 -11.73 -6.08
CA CYS A 128 -10.77 -10.82 -7.14
C CYS A 128 -9.44 -10.22 -6.72
N ASP A 129 -8.35 -10.67 -7.34
CA ASP A 129 -6.98 -10.24 -7.05
C ASP A 129 -6.52 -9.17 -8.03
N MET A 130 -5.62 -8.34 -7.52
CA MET A 130 -4.96 -7.28 -8.27
C MET A 130 -3.51 -7.20 -7.83
N TYR A 131 -2.59 -7.83 -8.55
CA TYR A 131 -1.19 -7.81 -8.16
C TYR A 131 -0.25 -7.85 -9.37
N TYR A 132 1.02 -8.15 -9.10
CA TYR A 132 2.07 -8.43 -10.07
C TYR A 132 2.23 -9.94 -10.28
N PHE A 133 2.78 -10.34 -11.43
CA PHE A 133 2.93 -11.77 -11.78
C PHE A 133 1.61 -12.55 -11.63
N GLU A 134 0.52 -11.98 -12.14
CA GLU A 134 -0.83 -12.55 -12.02
C GLU A 134 -0.98 -13.92 -12.72
N ASP A 135 -0.05 -14.28 -13.60
CA ASP A 135 0.10 -15.64 -14.11
C ASP A 135 0.40 -16.67 -13.00
N GLN A 136 1.14 -16.27 -11.97
CA GLN A 136 1.44 -17.12 -10.81
C GLN A 136 0.30 -17.15 -9.79
N VAL A 137 -0.43 -16.04 -9.64
CA VAL A 137 -1.66 -15.97 -8.84
C VAL A 137 -2.72 -16.89 -9.44
N ALA A 138 -2.97 -16.77 -10.76
CA ALA A 138 -3.88 -17.61 -11.52
C ALA A 138 -3.52 -19.09 -11.40
N ARG A 139 -2.22 -19.41 -11.48
CA ARG A 139 -1.72 -20.77 -11.27
C ARG A 139 -2.02 -21.30 -9.88
N ALA A 140 -1.77 -20.52 -8.83
CA ALA A 140 -2.09 -20.93 -7.46
C ALA A 140 -3.61 -21.11 -7.28
N ALA A 141 -4.44 -20.23 -7.84
CA ALA A 141 -5.90 -20.36 -7.81
C ALA A 141 -6.36 -21.66 -8.47
N ASP A 142 -5.83 -22.00 -9.65
CA ASP A 142 -6.19 -23.23 -10.36
C ASP A 142 -5.76 -24.50 -9.62
N GLU A 143 -4.50 -24.55 -9.17
CA GLU A 143 -3.95 -25.71 -8.46
C GLU A 143 -4.68 -25.97 -7.14
N THR A 144 -5.06 -24.91 -6.42
CA THR A 144 -5.84 -25.02 -5.17
C THR A 144 -7.33 -25.27 -5.41
N GLY A 145 -7.82 -25.06 -6.64
CA GLY A 145 -9.20 -25.29 -7.05
C GLY A 145 -10.15 -24.13 -6.81
N MET A 146 -9.65 -22.94 -6.45
CA MET A 146 -10.46 -21.75 -6.20
C MET A 146 -10.97 -21.12 -7.51
N ARG A 147 -12.02 -20.29 -7.40
CA ARG A 147 -12.46 -19.39 -8.46
C ARG A 147 -11.81 -18.02 -8.27
N ALA A 148 -11.35 -17.40 -9.36
CA ALA A 148 -10.62 -16.14 -9.26
C ALA A 148 -10.87 -15.22 -10.45
N ILE A 149 -10.89 -13.92 -10.19
CA ILE A 149 -10.58 -12.88 -11.17
C ILE A 149 -9.16 -12.43 -10.82
N CYS A 150 -8.21 -12.61 -11.74
CA CYS A 150 -6.79 -12.27 -11.55
C CYS A 150 -6.48 -11.09 -12.47
N SER A 151 -6.07 -9.95 -11.93
CA SER A 151 -6.01 -8.70 -12.68
C SER A 151 -4.61 -8.08 -12.70
N GLN A 152 -3.94 -8.21 -13.85
CA GLN A 152 -2.56 -7.77 -14.04
C GLN A 152 -2.45 -6.26 -13.84
N THR A 153 -1.72 -5.87 -12.79
CA THR A 153 -1.52 -4.46 -12.45
C THR A 153 -0.68 -3.75 -13.51
N VAL A 154 -1.10 -2.55 -13.90
CA VAL A 154 -0.36 -1.63 -14.79
C VAL A 154 -0.40 -0.22 -14.20
N MET A 155 0.74 0.47 -14.22
CA MET A 155 0.85 1.86 -13.76
C MET A 155 1.99 2.61 -14.48
N ARG A 156 2.07 3.93 -14.30
CA ARG A 156 3.09 4.78 -14.96
C ARG A 156 4.53 4.48 -14.49
N MET A 157 4.69 4.02 -13.26
CA MET A 157 5.99 3.71 -12.66
C MET A 157 6.40 2.27 -12.99
N PRO A 158 7.71 1.95 -13.04
CA PRO A 158 8.16 0.57 -13.13
C PRO A 158 7.57 -0.29 -12.02
N THR A 159 7.15 -1.51 -12.36
CA THR A 159 6.62 -2.51 -11.43
C THR A 159 7.62 -3.66 -11.30
N PRO A 160 7.50 -4.55 -10.29
CA PRO A 160 8.37 -5.71 -10.16
C PRO A 160 8.44 -6.61 -11.40
N ASP A 161 7.41 -6.54 -12.25
CA ASP A 161 7.17 -7.44 -13.37
C ASP A 161 7.13 -6.74 -14.73
N ALA A 162 7.37 -5.42 -14.78
CA ALA A 162 7.49 -4.64 -16.01
C ALA A 162 8.34 -3.37 -15.80
N ALA A 163 9.30 -3.12 -16.71
CA ALA A 163 10.16 -1.94 -16.62
C ALA A 163 9.46 -0.65 -17.09
N SER A 164 8.40 -0.77 -17.88
CA SER A 164 7.58 0.35 -18.35
C SER A 164 6.10 -0.03 -18.45
N TYR A 165 5.21 0.96 -18.59
CA TYR A 165 3.77 0.69 -18.68
C TYR A 165 3.40 -0.01 -20.00
N GLU A 166 4.14 0.19 -21.08
CA GLU A 166 3.94 -0.51 -22.35
C GLU A 166 4.25 -2.01 -22.22
N GLU A 167 5.32 -2.34 -21.49
CA GLU A 167 5.62 -3.73 -21.14
C GLU A 167 4.53 -4.32 -20.23
N GLY A 168 4.04 -3.55 -19.25
CA GLY A 168 2.91 -3.94 -18.40
C GLY A 168 1.63 -4.24 -19.20
N LEU A 169 1.26 -3.37 -20.14
CA LEU A 169 0.12 -3.57 -21.06
C LEU A 169 0.33 -4.80 -21.95
N SER A 170 1.53 -5.01 -22.48
CA SER A 170 1.88 -6.18 -23.29
C SER A 170 1.78 -7.48 -22.46
N ARG A 171 2.24 -7.44 -21.22
CA ARG A 171 2.14 -8.55 -20.27
C ARG A 171 0.69 -8.88 -19.94
N ALA A 172 -0.12 -7.89 -19.60
CA ALA A 172 -1.55 -8.06 -19.36
C ALA A 172 -2.26 -8.68 -20.56
N ARG A 173 -1.98 -8.21 -21.77
CA ARG A 173 -2.54 -8.79 -23.00
C ARG A 173 -2.17 -10.26 -23.18
N ARG A 174 -0.90 -10.63 -22.96
CA ARG A 174 -0.46 -12.04 -23.04
C ARG A 174 -1.18 -12.88 -21.98
N PHE A 175 -1.22 -12.41 -20.74
CA PHE A 175 -1.88 -13.10 -19.64
C PHE A 175 -3.36 -13.37 -19.92
N VAL A 176 -4.11 -12.34 -20.36
CA VAL A 176 -5.53 -12.47 -20.73
C VAL A 176 -5.72 -13.46 -21.89
N ALA A 177 -4.83 -13.46 -22.88
CA ALA A 177 -4.91 -14.38 -24.01
C ALA A 177 -4.58 -15.83 -23.62
N GLU A 178 -3.59 -16.06 -22.77
CA GLU A 178 -3.13 -17.38 -22.33
C GLU A 178 -4.16 -18.09 -21.43
N TRP A 179 -4.83 -17.33 -20.56
CA TRP A 179 -5.80 -17.85 -19.59
C TRP A 179 -7.26 -17.77 -20.07
N ARG A 180 -7.46 -17.47 -21.35
CA ARG A 180 -8.79 -17.43 -21.95
C ARG A 180 -9.49 -18.79 -21.81
N ASP A 181 -10.77 -18.76 -21.47
CA ASP A 181 -11.64 -19.94 -21.37
C ASP A 181 -11.24 -21.00 -20.31
N HIS A 182 -10.41 -20.65 -19.32
CA HIS A 182 -9.98 -21.57 -18.23
C HIS A 182 -11.15 -22.10 -17.37
N GLY A 183 -12.23 -21.33 -17.25
CA GLY A 183 -13.51 -21.76 -16.69
C GLY A 183 -13.71 -21.47 -15.20
N ARG A 184 -12.63 -21.40 -14.39
CA ARG A 184 -12.67 -20.87 -13.01
C ARG A 184 -11.88 -19.59 -12.82
N VAL A 185 -10.77 -19.44 -13.55
CA VAL A 185 -9.93 -18.25 -13.48
C VAL A 185 -10.25 -17.33 -14.65
N ILE A 186 -10.51 -16.05 -14.35
CA ILE A 186 -10.70 -14.98 -15.32
C ILE A 186 -9.47 -14.09 -15.24
N ALA A 187 -8.60 -14.17 -16.23
CA ALA A 187 -7.48 -13.23 -16.37
C ALA A 187 -7.99 -11.89 -16.92
N THR A 188 -7.55 -10.80 -16.32
CA THR A 188 -7.84 -9.45 -16.76
C THR A 188 -6.71 -8.46 -16.46
N ILE A 189 -6.96 -7.17 -16.64
CA ILE A 189 -6.03 -6.06 -16.41
C ILE A 189 -6.57 -5.11 -15.34
N ALA A 190 -5.64 -4.55 -14.57
CA ALA A 190 -5.91 -3.56 -13.54
C ALA A 190 -5.04 -2.30 -13.68
N PRO A 191 -5.52 -1.21 -14.31
CA PRO A 191 -4.89 0.09 -14.12
C PRO A 191 -4.95 0.46 -12.63
N HIS A 192 -3.80 0.69 -11.99
CA HIS A 192 -3.71 0.69 -10.53
C HIS A 192 -4.72 1.63 -9.84
N ALA A 193 -4.64 2.93 -10.15
CA ALA A 193 -5.53 3.96 -9.62
C ALA A 193 -5.42 5.24 -10.46
N PRO A 194 -6.42 6.16 -10.42
CA PRO A 194 -6.42 7.43 -11.16
C PRO A 194 -5.20 8.33 -10.94
N TYR A 195 -4.57 8.25 -9.77
CA TYR A 195 -3.38 9.06 -9.43
C TYR A 195 -2.04 8.41 -9.84
N THR A 196 -2.05 7.14 -10.27
CA THR A 196 -0.85 6.40 -10.72
C THR A 196 -0.84 6.10 -12.21
N CYS A 197 -1.98 6.28 -12.88
CA CYS A 197 -2.15 5.99 -14.30
C CYS A 197 -2.40 7.27 -15.12
N THR A 198 -1.93 7.24 -16.36
CA THR A 198 -2.24 8.27 -17.36
C THR A 198 -3.55 7.95 -18.06
N ASP A 199 -4.10 8.93 -18.78
CA ASP A 199 -5.27 8.73 -19.61
C ASP A 199 -5.06 7.63 -20.67
N GLU A 200 -3.83 7.49 -21.17
CA GLU A 200 -3.45 6.46 -22.13
C GLU A 200 -3.52 5.06 -21.51
N ILE A 201 -2.94 4.87 -20.31
CA ILE A 201 -2.99 3.58 -19.61
C ILE A 201 -4.44 3.13 -19.38
N TYR A 202 -5.32 4.03 -18.92
CA TYR A 202 -6.73 3.71 -18.72
C TYR A 202 -7.43 3.33 -20.01
N ARG A 203 -7.27 4.13 -21.08
CA ARG A 203 -7.94 3.86 -22.36
C ARG A 203 -7.48 2.55 -23.01
N GLU A 204 -6.19 2.25 -22.94
CA GLU A 204 -5.63 0.99 -23.46
C GLU A 204 -6.10 -0.22 -22.63
N ALA A 205 -6.17 -0.10 -21.31
CA ALA A 205 -6.72 -1.14 -20.46
C ALA A 205 -8.21 -1.41 -20.77
N VAL A 206 -9.01 -0.36 -20.94
CA VAL A 206 -10.41 -0.46 -21.36
C VAL A 206 -10.55 -1.10 -22.73
N ALA A 207 -9.70 -0.72 -23.69
CA ALA A 207 -9.69 -1.32 -25.02
C ALA A 207 -9.38 -2.82 -24.97
N LEU A 208 -8.41 -3.23 -24.14
CA LEU A 208 -8.09 -4.64 -23.90
C LEU A 208 -9.27 -5.39 -23.26
N CYS A 209 -9.88 -4.84 -22.20
CA CYS A 209 -11.07 -5.42 -21.57
C CYS A 209 -12.21 -5.63 -22.57
N ARG A 210 -12.45 -4.63 -23.44
CA ARG A 210 -13.47 -4.70 -24.49
C ARG A 210 -13.15 -5.76 -25.56
N GLU A 211 -11.89 -5.88 -25.96
CA GLU A 211 -11.44 -6.87 -26.95
C GLU A 211 -11.66 -8.31 -26.48
N TYR A 212 -11.35 -8.59 -25.20
CA TYR A 212 -11.44 -9.93 -24.64
C TYR A 212 -12.76 -10.23 -23.91
N GLY A 213 -13.59 -9.22 -23.65
CA GLY A 213 -14.83 -9.36 -22.88
C GLY A 213 -14.61 -9.65 -21.40
N VAL A 214 -13.56 -9.08 -20.81
CA VAL A 214 -13.15 -9.27 -19.41
C VAL A 214 -13.36 -7.99 -18.58
N PRO A 215 -13.57 -8.08 -17.25
CA PRO A 215 -13.84 -6.89 -16.42
C PRO A 215 -12.60 -6.03 -16.20
N LEU A 216 -12.75 -4.73 -15.95
CA LEU A 216 -11.66 -3.86 -15.52
C LEU A 216 -11.62 -3.79 -13.99
N VAL A 217 -10.45 -3.90 -13.37
CA VAL A 217 -10.28 -3.73 -11.91
C VAL A 217 -9.45 -2.48 -11.63
N THR A 218 -9.82 -1.66 -10.64
CA THR A 218 -9.05 -0.44 -10.28
C THR A 218 -9.42 0.02 -8.87
N HIS A 219 -8.48 0.65 -8.16
CA HIS A 219 -8.81 1.41 -6.94
C HIS A 219 -9.47 2.74 -7.32
N LEU A 220 -10.52 3.14 -6.59
CA LEU A 220 -11.23 4.40 -6.83
C LEU A 220 -11.65 5.05 -5.51
N SER A 221 -11.35 6.34 -5.36
CA SER A 221 -11.86 7.17 -4.25
C SER A 221 -11.65 6.53 -2.88
N GLU A 222 -10.45 5.98 -2.65
CA GLU A 222 -10.07 5.30 -1.42
C GLU A 222 -9.86 6.30 -0.29
N THR A 223 -9.27 7.47 -0.57
CA THR A 223 -8.98 8.48 0.44
C THR A 223 -9.61 9.82 0.12
N ALA A 224 -9.98 10.61 1.14
CA ALA A 224 -10.46 11.97 0.95
C ALA A 224 -9.40 12.84 0.23
N ARG A 225 -8.12 12.58 0.50
CA ARG A 225 -6.99 13.24 -0.14
C ARG A 225 -6.97 13.00 -1.65
N GLU A 226 -7.13 11.75 -2.08
CA GLU A 226 -7.22 11.39 -3.51
C GLU A 226 -8.33 12.18 -4.22
N VAL A 227 -9.51 12.27 -3.60
CA VAL A 227 -10.65 13.01 -4.17
C VAL A 227 -10.34 14.50 -4.29
N VAL A 228 -9.73 15.11 -3.27
CA VAL A 228 -9.33 16.53 -3.29
C VAL A 228 -8.28 16.78 -4.37
N GLU A 229 -7.22 15.96 -4.43
CA GLU A 229 -6.14 16.11 -5.40
C GLU A 229 -6.65 15.92 -6.84
N SER A 230 -7.51 14.91 -7.08
CA SER A 230 -8.13 14.69 -8.39
C SER A 230 -8.97 15.90 -8.83
N ARG A 231 -9.77 16.49 -7.93
CA ARG A 231 -10.54 17.69 -8.25
C ARG A 231 -9.67 18.89 -8.58
N GLN A 232 -8.56 19.08 -7.86
CA GLN A 232 -7.62 20.17 -8.13
C GLN A 232 -6.90 19.99 -9.47
N GLN A 233 -6.48 18.77 -9.80
CA GLN A 233 -5.67 18.48 -10.99
C GLN A 233 -6.51 18.31 -12.26
N ARG A 234 -7.70 17.71 -12.13
CA ARG A 234 -8.54 17.25 -13.26
C ARG A 234 -9.94 17.85 -13.28
N GLY A 235 -10.34 18.58 -12.23
CA GLY A 235 -11.69 19.17 -12.13
C GLY A 235 -12.81 18.18 -11.80
N MET A 236 -12.49 16.92 -11.47
CA MET A 236 -13.46 15.85 -11.24
C MET A 236 -12.99 14.85 -10.17
N THR A 237 -13.92 14.05 -9.64
CA THR A 237 -13.62 12.96 -8.70
C THR A 237 -12.88 11.81 -9.42
N PRO A 238 -12.18 10.92 -8.69
CA PRO A 238 -11.54 9.74 -9.27
C PRO A 238 -12.53 8.83 -10.01
N ILE A 239 -13.74 8.64 -9.47
CA ILE A 239 -14.83 7.87 -10.09
C ILE A 239 -15.30 8.51 -11.40
N ALA A 240 -15.56 9.82 -11.40
CA ALA A 240 -15.93 10.54 -12.62
C ALA A 240 -14.81 10.54 -13.67
N TYR A 241 -13.54 10.59 -13.24
CA TYR A 241 -12.40 10.44 -14.13
C TYR A 241 -12.36 9.06 -14.78
N ALA A 242 -12.50 7.99 -14.01
CA ALA A 242 -12.53 6.63 -14.54
C ALA A 242 -13.67 6.46 -15.57
N GLN A 243 -14.86 6.99 -15.27
CA GLN A 243 -15.98 7.05 -16.21
C GLN A 243 -15.59 7.79 -17.51
N ALA A 244 -14.99 8.98 -17.40
CA ALA A 244 -14.58 9.78 -18.56
C ALA A 244 -13.51 9.09 -19.42
N MET A 245 -12.69 8.21 -18.84
CA MET A 245 -11.71 7.39 -19.57
C MET A 245 -12.32 6.13 -20.20
N GLY A 246 -13.61 5.87 -20.00
CA GLY A 246 -14.33 4.72 -20.55
C GLY A 246 -14.29 3.47 -19.65
N ALA A 247 -13.82 3.57 -18.41
CA ALA A 247 -13.78 2.42 -17.48
C ALA A 247 -15.15 1.75 -17.33
N PHE A 248 -16.22 2.54 -17.42
CA PHE A 248 -17.61 2.11 -17.26
C PHE A 248 -18.28 1.68 -18.57
N ASP A 249 -17.53 1.66 -19.68
CA ASP A 249 -17.98 1.05 -20.95
C ASP A 249 -17.81 -0.48 -20.94
N VAL A 250 -17.07 -0.99 -19.97
CA VAL A 250 -16.91 -2.42 -19.66
C VAL A 250 -17.36 -2.65 -18.22
N HIS A 251 -17.49 -3.90 -17.78
CA HIS A 251 -17.78 -4.17 -16.37
C HIS A 251 -16.58 -3.75 -15.52
N CYS A 252 -16.72 -2.65 -14.77
CA CYS A 252 -15.69 -2.13 -13.88
C CYS A 252 -15.93 -2.57 -12.44
N ILE A 253 -14.87 -3.06 -11.79
CA ILE A 253 -14.83 -3.41 -10.38
C ILE A 253 -13.96 -2.37 -9.68
N GLY A 254 -14.62 -1.42 -9.00
CA GLY A 254 -13.95 -0.36 -8.25
C GLY A 254 -13.69 -0.78 -6.80
N ALA A 255 -12.42 -0.94 -6.44
CA ALA A 255 -12.02 -1.17 -5.06
C ALA A 255 -12.15 0.10 -4.21
N HIS A 256 -12.53 -0.10 -2.95
CA HIS A 256 -12.84 0.90 -1.92
C HIS A 256 -14.09 1.74 -2.20
N CYS A 257 -14.01 2.73 -3.09
CA CYS A 257 -15.08 3.69 -3.39
C CYS A 257 -15.64 4.45 -2.15
N ILE A 258 -14.90 4.51 -1.04
CA ILE A 258 -15.46 4.93 0.25
C ILE A 258 -15.69 6.45 0.36
N HIS A 259 -15.03 7.25 -0.49
CA HIS A 259 -15.27 8.70 -0.60
C HIS A 259 -16.11 9.09 -1.82
N ALA A 260 -16.90 8.15 -2.36
CA ALA A 260 -17.85 8.45 -3.43
C ALA A 260 -18.84 9.56 -3.00
N THR A 261 -18.97 10.60 -3.81
CA THR A 261 -20.01 11.62 -3.61
C THR A 261 -21.37 11.14 -4.11
N GLU A 262 -22.44 11.90 -3.85
CA GLU A 262 -23.78 11.54 -4.36
C GLU A 262 -23.82 11.39 -5.89
N ASP A 263 -23.14 12.30 -6.62
CA ASP A 263 -23.00 12.17 -8.07
C ASP A 263 -22.22 10.91 -8.49
N ASP A 264 -21.19 10.53 -7.74
CA ASP A 264 -20.41 9.31 -8.00
C ASP A 264 -21.28 8.06 -7.77
N ILE A 265 -22.10 8.05 -6.72
CA ILE A 265 -23.04 6.96 -6.43
C ILE A 265 -24.02 6.78 -7.59
N LEU A 266 -24.55 7.88 -8.14
CA LEU A 266 -25.42 7.84 -9.31
C LEU A 266 -24.68 7.34 -10.55
N LEU A 267 -23.43 7.73 -10.77
CA LEU A 267 -22.61 7.23 -11.87
C LEU A 267 -22.37 5.72 -11.76
N LEU A 268 -21.97 5.22 -10.59
CA LEU A 268 -21.77 3.80 -10.33
C LEU A 268 -23.05 3.00 -10.60
N GLN A 269 -24.19 3.50 -10.09
CA GLN A 269 -25.50 2.89 -10.29
C GLN A 269 -25.90 2.87 -11.77
N HIS A 270 -25.81 4.01 -12.45
CA HIS A 270 -26.25 4.17 -13.83
C HIS A 270 -25.50 3.23 -14.79
N HIS A 271 -24.19 3.10 -14.59
CA HIS A 271 -23.34 2.24 -15.41
C HIS A 271 -23.26 0.79 -14.91
N GLY A 272 -23.84 0.47 -13.75
CA GLY A 272 -23.73 -0.85 -13.15
C GLY A 272 -22.30 -1.26 -12.81
N ALA A 273 -21.46 -0.28 -12.43
CA ALA A 273 -20.10 -0.52 -11.96
C ALA A 273 -20.12 -1.05 -10.51
N GLY A 274 -19.18 -1.96 -10.21
CA GLY A 274 -18.99 -2.54 -8.89
C GLY A 274 -18.29 -1.57 -7.93
N ALA A 275 -18.72 -1.56 -6.67
CA ALA A 275 -18.05 -0.85 -5.57
C ALA A 275 -17.74 -1.78 -4.41
N VAL A 276 -16.46 -1.93 -4.07
CA VAL A 276 -15.96 -2.94 -3.12
C VAL A 276 -15.19 -2.28 -1.97
N PRO A 277 -15.88 -1.73 -0.95
CA PRO A 277 -15.23 -1.30 0.28
C PRO A 277 -14.48 -2.45 0.98
N CYS A 278 -13.39 -2.11 1.66
CA CYS A 278 -12.55 -3.06 2.39
C CYS A 278 -12.43 -2.64 3.85
N PRO A 279 -13.43 -2.96 4.71
CA PRO A 279 -13.56 -2.39 6.04
C PRO A 279 -12.28 -2.37 6.89
N SER A 280 -11.60 -3.50 7.05
CA SER A 280 -10.41 -3.56 7.92
C SER A 280 -9.27 -2.71 7.37
N SER A 281 -8.99 -2.81 6.06
CA SER A 281 -7.97 -1.97 5.41
C SER A 281 -8.27 -0.48 5.51
N ASN A 282 -9.52 -0.10 5.21
CA ASN A 282 -9.92 1.29 5.27
C ASN A 282 -9.84 1.88 6.69
N LEU A 283 -10.05 1.06 7.73
CA LEU A 283 -9.84 1.46 9.12
C LEU A 283 -8.35 1.50 9.48
N LYS A 284 -7.56 0.47 9.14
CA LYS A 284 -6.14 0.36 9.50
C LYS A 284 -5.31 1.49 8.89
N LEU A 285 -5.61 1.88 7.65
CA LEU A 285 -4.96 2.98 6.95
C LEU A 285 -5.59 4.36 7.25
N ALA A 286 -6.61 4.41 8.10
CA ALA A 286 -7.40 5.60 8.38
C ALA A 286 -7.98 6.27 7.12
N SER A 287 -8.26 5.49 6.08
CA SER A 287 -8.86 5.94 4.83
C SER A 287 -10.32 6.36 5.04
N GLY A 288 -11.07 5.64 5.89
CA GLY A 288 -12.46 5.98 6.24
C GLY A 288 -13.36 4.77 6.40
N VAL A 289 -14.69 4.97 6.28
CA VAL A 289 -15.69 3.90 6.35
C VAL A 289 -16.59 3.95 5.12
N GLY A 290 -16.78 2.81 4.45
CA GLY A 290 -17.59 2.71 3.24
C GLY A 290 -19.07 3.10 3.46
N PRO A 291 -19.71 3.78 2.49
CA PRO A 291 -21.10 4.22 2.60
C PRO A 291 -22.11 3.11 2.23
N TYR A 292 -21.96 1.91 2.83
CA TYR A 292 -22.73 0.70 2.48
C TYR A 292 -24.24 0.93 2.35
N GLN A 293 -24.84 1.60 3.34
CA GLN A 293 -26.29 1.87 3.32
C GLN A 293 -26.71 2.72 2.12
N ARG A 294 -25.87 3.68 1.70
CA ARG A 294 -26.15 4.52 0.54
C ARG A 294 -26.01 3.74 -0.76
N PHE A 295 -24.96 2.92 -0.89
CA PHE A 295 -24.81 2.03 -2.04
C PHE A 295 -25.99 1.06 -2.18
N ILE A 296 -26.38 0.41 -1.08
CA ILE A 296 -27.53 -0.51 -1.05
C ILE A 296 -28.83 0.23 -1.44
N ALA A 297 -29.10 1.40 -0.84
CA ALA A 297 -30.31 2.17 -1.11
C ALA A 297 -30.38 2.70 -2.54
N ALA A 298 -29.24 3.08 -3.13
CA ALA A 298 -29.14 3.53 -4.51
C ALA A 298 -29.19 2.38 -5.52
N GLY A 299 -29.01 1.12 -5.10
CA GLY A 299 -28.92 -0.02 -6.01
C GLY A 299 -27.57 -0.12 -6.73
N VAL A 300 -26.51 0.46 -6.15
CA VAL A 300 -25.13 0.22 -6.60
C VAL A 300 -24.79 -1.26 -6.37
N LYS A 301 -24.12 -1.89 -7.34
CA LYS A 301 -23.61 -3.25 -7.18
C LYS A 301 -22.42 -3.22 -6.21
N THR A 302 -22.67 -3.50 -4.94
CA THR A 302 -21.64 -3.41 -3.89
C THR A 302 -21.31 -4.75 -3.25
N GLY A 303 -20.02 -4.99 -3.03
CA GLY A 303 -19.47 -6.17 -2.36
C GLY A 303 -18.57 -5.82 -1.18
N LEU A 304 -17.82 -6.80 -0.69
CA LEU A 304 -16.77 -6.62 0.32
C LEU A 304 -15.45 -7.22 -0.18
N GLY A 305 -14.35 -6.58 0.19
CA GLY A 305 -13.00 -7.11 0.00
C GLY A 305 -12.20 -7.07 1.29
N THR A 306 -11.13 -7.85 1.37
CA THR A 306 -10.18 -7.78 2.49
C THR A 306 -9.01 -6.86 2.20
N ASP A 307 -8.76 -6.52 0.93
CA ASP A 307 -7.48 -5.94 0.49
C ASP A 307 -6.31 -6.93 0.74
N GLY A 308 -5.07 -6.45 0.74
CA GLY A 308 -3.86 -7.23 1.03
C GLY A 308 -3.62 -7.47 2.53
N PRO A 309 -3.04 -8.62 2.94
CA PRO A 309 -2.69 -8.90 4.34
C PRO A 309 -1.61 -7.99 4.96
N ALA A 310 -1.13 -6.98 4.25
CA ALA A 310 -0.22 -5.97 4.80
C ALA A 310 -0.96 -4.74 5.34
N SER A 311 -2.23 -4.56 4.96
CA SER A 311 -3.13 -3.49 5.40
C SER A 311 -4.39 -4.03 6.10
N ASN A 312 -4.52 -5.32 6.39
CA ASN A 312 -5.69 -5.92 7.05
C ASN A 312 -5.46 -6.36 8.52
N ASP A 313 -4.80 -7.49 8.84
CA ASP A 313 -3.72 -8.20 8.14
C ASP A 313 -4.00 -9.71 7.88
N ASP A 314 -5.26 -10.11 7.73
CA ASP A 314 -5.65 -11.48 7.34
C ASP A 314 -6.51 -11.50 6.04
N GLN A 315 -7.09 -12.65 5.71
CA GLN A 315 -8.03 -12.82 4.59
C GLN A 315 -9.41 -13.28 5.10
N ASP A 316 -9.81 -12.85 6.30
CA ASP A 316 -11.04 -13.28 6.96
C ASP A 316 -12.26 -12.44 6.57
N MET A 317 -13.05 -12.96 5.62
CA MET A 317 -14.31 -12.36 5.20
C MET A 317 -15.37 -12.28 6.32
N TRP A 318 -15.30 -13.11 7.37
CA TRP A 318 -16.25 -13.01 8.50
C TRP A 318 -16.04 -11.71 9.28
N THR A 319 -14.79 -11.29 9.44
CA THR A 319 -14.44 -10.00 10.04
C THR A 319 -14.94 -8.84 9.17
N GLU A 320 -14.76 -8.91 7.85
CA GLU A 320 -15.27 -7.88 6.93
C GLU A 320 -16.80 -7.77 6.97
N ILE A 321 -17.50 -8.91 6.99
CA ILE A 321 -18.98 -8.96 7.13
C ILE A 321 -19.43 -8.32 8.45
N HIS A 322 -18.74 -8.65 9.54
CA HIS A 322 -19.03 -8.12 10.86
C HIS A 322 -18.86 -6.61 10.94
N LEU A 323 -17.73 -6.10 10.41
CA LEU A 323 -17.43 -4.67 10.37
C LEU A 323 -18.40 -3.90 9.47
N ALA A 324 -18.72 -4.44 8.29
CA ALA A 324 -19.70 -3.85 7.38
C ALA A 324 -21.10 -3.72 8.01
N ALA A 325 -21.46 -4.64 8.91
CA ALA A 325 -22.70 -4.55 9.68
C ALA A 325 -22.62 -3.51 10.81
N LEU A 326 -21.53 -3.47 11.59
CA LEU A 326 -21.49 -2.66 12.82
C LEU A 326 -21.07 -1.21 12.60
N LEU A 327 -20.09 -0.94 11.74
CA LEU A 327 -19.56 0.41 11.55
C LEU A 327 -20.64 1.43 11.12
N PRO A 328 -21.53 1.11 10.16
CA PRO A 328 -22.58 2.05 9.76
C PRO A 328 -23.53 2.39 10.91
N LYS A 329 -23.84 1.43 11.79
CA LYS A 329 -24.71 1.64 12.97
C LYS A 329 -24.06 2.59 13.97
N GLY A 330 -22.77 2.38 14.25
CA GLY A 330 -22.00 3.24 15.15
C GLY A 330 -21.86 4.67 14.65
N LEU A 331 -21.68 4.85 13.34
CA LEU A 331 -21.55 6.18 12.72
C LEU A 331 -22.88 6.93 12.59
N SER A 332 -23.98 6.23 12.31
CA SER A 332 -25.29 6.84 12.08
C SER A 332 -26.09 7.07 13.37
N GLY A 333 -25.79 6.31 14.44
CA GLY A 333 -26.64 6.24 15.63
C GLY A 333 -27.95 5.47 15.41
N ASP A 334 -28.13 4.86 14.25
CA ASP A 334 -29.29 4.06 13.88
C ASP A 334 -28.92 2.56 13.88
N PRO A 335 -29.47 1.74 14.80
CA PRO A 335 -29.14 0.32 14.88
C PRO A 335 -29.72 -0.51 13.73
N THR A 336 -30.54 0.07 12.85
CA THR A 336 -31.25 -0.64 11.77
C THR A 336 -30.55 -0.60 10.42
N VAL A 337 -29.56 0.29 10.24
CA VAL A 337 -28.79 0.37 8.98
C VAL A 337 -27.96 -0.89 8.74
N VAL A 338 -27.87 -1.33 7.49
CA VAL A 338 -27.15 -2.55 7.08
C VAL A 338 -27.48 -3.75 8.00
N PRO A 339 -28.72 -4.26 7.97
CA PRO A 339 -29.10 -5.42 8.78
C PRO A 339 -28.26 -6.65 8.40
N ALA A 340 -28.17 -7.64 9.30
CA ALA A 340 -27.30 -8.81 9.12
C ALA A 340 -27.49 -9.52 7.76
N ARG A 341 -28.74 -9.65 7.30
CA ARG A 341 -29.03 -10.24 5.99
C ARG A 341 -28.36 -9.49 4.83
N GLU A 342 -28.36 -8.16 4.87
CA GLU A 342 -27.70 -7.32 3.86
C GLU A 342 -26.18 -7.40 3.99
N ALA A 343 -25.63 -7.40 5.20
CA ALA A 343 -24.19 -7.55 5.42
C ALA A 343 -23.66 -8.88 4.85
N LEU A 344 -24.37 -10.00 5.09
CA LEU A 344 -24.02 -11.29 4.50
C LEU A 344 -24.15 -11.29 2.97
N ALA A 345 -25.13 -10.56 2.44
CA ALA A 345 -25.33 -10.42 0.99
C ALA A 345 -24.15 -9.74 0.29
N LEU A 346 -23.50 -8.76 0.95
CA LEU A 346 -22.30 -8.10 0.42
C LEU A 346 -21.15 -9.09 0.16
N ALA A 347 -21.04 -10.16 0.95
CA ALA A 347 -20.03 -11.20 0.78
C ALA A 347 -20.52 -12.43 -0.03
N THR A 348 -21.74 -12.38 -0.58
CA THR A 348 -22.33 -13.49 -1.36
C THR A 348 -23.02 -12.97 -2.62
N CYS A 349 -24.34 -12.85 -2.64
CA CYS A 349 -25.09 -12.54 -3.86
C CYS A 349 -24.83 -11.12 -4.40
N ARG A 350 -24.65 -10.12 -3.53
CA ARG A 350 -24.26 -8.76 -3.96
C ARG A 350 -22.78 -8.67 -4.32
N GLY A 351 -21.92 -9.41 -3.61
CA GLY A 351 -20.52 -9.58 -3.99
C GLY A 351 -20.38 -10.14 -5.40
N ALA A 352 -21.15 -11.17 -5.74
CA ALA A 352 -21.21 -11.75 -7.09
C ALA A 352 -21.66 -10.73 -8.14
N GLN A 353 -22.65 -9.88 -7.82
CA GLN A 353 -23.09 -8.79 -8.70
C GLN A 353 -22.01 -7.73 -8.90
N ALA A 354 -21.28 -7.37 -7.84
CA ALA A 354 -20.22 -6.37 -7.88
C ALA A 354 -19.06 -6.79 -8.78
N ILE A 355 -18.79 -8.09 -8.90
CA ILE A 355 -17.74 -8.66 -9.76
C ILE A 355 -18.26 -9.28 -11.07
N GLY A 356 -19.57 -9.20 -11.34
CA GLY A 356 -20.18 -9.65 -12.60
C GLY A 356 -20.32 -11.17 -12.75
N LEU A 357 -20.36 -11.90 -11.64
CA LEU A 357 -20.49 -13.36 -11.59
C LEU A 357 -21.84 -13.83 -11.01
N GLU A 358 -22.83 -12.94 -10.91
CA GLU A 358 -24.12 -13.24 -10.28
C GLU A 358 -24.94 -14.31 -11.00
N GLN A 359 -24.66 -14.58 -12.27
CA GLN A 359 -25.31 -15.69 -13.00
C GLN A 359 -24.68 -17.05 -12.65
N LEU A 360 -23.48 -17.05 -12.07
CA LEU A 360 -22.67 -18.24 -11.84
C LEU A 360 -22.65 -18.67 -10.38
N VAL A 361 -22.52 -17.71 -9.45
CA VAL A 361 -22.31 -17.94 -8.01
C VAL A 361 -23.08 -16.94 -7.14
N GLY A 362 -22.82 -16.92 -5.84
CA GLY A 362 -23.35 -15.95 -4.87
C GLY A 362 -24.70 -16.31 -4.26
N SER A 363 -25.41 -17.31 -4.80
CA SER A 363 -26.65 -17.85 -4.24
C SER A 363 -26.78 -19.35 -4.57
N LEU A 364 -27.53 -20.08 -3.75
CA LEU A 364 -27.82 -21.50 -3.94
C LEU A 364 -29.11 -21.63 -4.76
N GLU A 365 -28.95 -21.67 -6.07
CA GLU A 365 -30.05 -21.79 -7.04
C GLU A 365 -29.73 -22.88 -8.07
N PRO A 366 -30.72 -23.69 -8.50
CA PRO A 366 -30.52 -24.65 -9.58
C PRO A 366 -29.96 -23.97 -10.84
N GLY A 367 -28.90 -24.54 -11.41
CA GLY A 367 -28.18 -24.02 -12.58
C GLY A 367 -26.93 -23.19 -12.25
N LYS A 368 -26.76 -22.75 -10.99
CA LYS A 368 -25.52 -22.10 -10.53
C LYS A 368 -24.45 -23.11 -10.16
N ARG A 369 -23.19 -22.67 -10.07
CA ARG A 369 -22.07 -23.50 -9.62
C ARG A 369 -22.21 -23.85 -8.16
N ALA A 370 -21.80 -25.06 -7.81
CA ALA A 370 -21.76 -25.56 -6.44
C ALA A 370 -20.52 -24.99 -5.70
N ASP A 371 -20.49 -23.67 -5.57
CA ASP A 371 -19.56 -22.92 -4.74
C ASP A 371 -20.23 -22.69 -3.38
N ILE A 372 -19.92 -23.56 -2.41
CA ILE A 372 -20.70 -23.74 -1.18
C ILE A 372 -19.75 -23.70 0.03
N THR A 373 -20.17 -23.05 1.10
CA THR A 373 -19.53 -23.17 2.41
C THR A 373 -20.52 -23.75 3.42
N VAL A 374 -20.01 -24.60 4.32
CA VAL A 374 -20.76 -25.24 5.39
C VAL A 374 -20.17 -24.85 6.73
N ILE A 375 -20.96 -24.23 7.59
CA ILE A 375 -20.52 -23.60 8.84
C ILE A 375 -21.19 -24.30 10.03
N GLU A 376 -20.42 -24.70 11.03
CA GLU A 376 -20.93 -25.30 12.25
C GLU A 376 -21.68 -24.27 13.10
N LEU A 377 -22.83 -24.71 13.63
CA LEU A 377 -23.68 -23.92 14.50
C LEU A 377 -23.66 -24.50 15.91
N GLY A 378 -23.85 -23.65 16.92
CA GLY A 378 -23.88 -24.02 18.32
C GLY A 378 -22.51 -24.20 18.97
N GLN A 379 -21.45 -23.60 18.42
CA GLN A 379 -20.15 -23.54 19.09
C GLN A 379 -20.22 -22.69 20.36
N LEU A 380 -19.23 -22.84 21.27
CA LEU A 380 -19.27 -22.20 22.59
C LEU A 380 -19.47 -20.67 22.52
N HIS A 381 -18.82 -20.00 21.56
CA HIS A 381 -18.92 -18.54 21.37
C HIS A 381 -20.20 -18.08 20.69
N SER A 382 -21.00 -19.00 20.15
CA SER A 382 -22.16 -18.70 19.31
C SER A 382 -23.44 -19.44 19.76
N ALA A 383 -23.39 -20.20 20.87
CA ALA A 383 -24.56 -20.79 21.53
C ALA A 383 -25.23 -19.83 22.54
N PRO A 384 -26.56 -19.95 22.79
CA PRO A 384 -27.52 -20.85 22.14
C PRO A 384 -27.98 -20.33 20.78
N ARG A 385 -28.56 -21.22 19.97
CA ARG A 385 -29.20 -20.85 18.70
C ARG A 385 -30.72 -20.74 18.84
N TYR A 386 -31.27 -19.60 18.45
CA TYR A 386 -32.71 -19.36 18.34
C TYR A 386 -33.25 -19.77 16.96
N ARG A 387 -34.52 -20.22 16.90
CA ARG A 387 -35.19 -20.71 15.67
C ARG A 387 -36.62 -20.20 15.49
N TYR A 388 -37.01 -19.13 16.21
CA TYR A 388 -38.40 -18.66 16.20
C TYR A 388 -38.81 -17.96 14.90
N ALA A 389 -37.83 -17.54 14.09
CA ALA A 389 -38.03 -16.96 12.77
C ALA A 389 -36.86 -17.33 11.85
N SER A 390 -37.13 -17.45 10.54
CA SER A 390 -36.14 -17.84 9.52
C SER A 390 -34.97 -16.85 9.41
N ASP A 391 -35.23 -15.55 9.60
CA ASP A 391 -34.20 -14.50 9.49
C ASP A 391 -33.18 -14.51 10.64
N VAL A 392 -33.43 -15.23 11.74
CA VAL A 392 -32.55 -15.23 12.92
C VAL A 392 -31.19 -15.86 12.61
N ILE A 393 -31.11 -16.73 11.60
CA ILE A 393 -29.85 -17.32 11.16
C ILE A 393 -28.84 -16.26 10.69
N TYR A 394 -29.31 -15.16 10.07
CA TYR A 394 -28.42 -14.10 9.61
C TYR A 394 -27.73 -13.39 10.78
N SER A 395 -28.46 -13.14 11.87
CA SER A 395 -27.86 -12.56 13.09
C SER A 395 -26.77 -13.45 13.66
N TYR A 396 -26.99 -14.77 13.65
CA TYR A 396 -25.98 -15.74 14.06
C TYR A 396 -24.73 -15.65 13.18
N LEU A 397 -24.91 -15.75 11.87
CA LEU A 397 -23.81 -15.78 10.90
C LEU A 397 -22.98 -14.49 10.92
N VAL A 398 -23.62 -13.32 11.01
CA VAL A 398 -22.91 -12.02 10.94
C VAL A 398 -22.30 -11.60 12.26
N TYR A 399 -22.97 -11.83 13.39
CA TYR A 399 -22.52 -11.28 14.66
C TYR A 399 -21.72 -12.26 15.53
N THR A 400 -21.74 -13.56 15.19
CA THR A 400 -21.11 -14.58 16.04
C THR A 400 -20.25 -15.61 15.31
N ALA A 401 -20.49 -15.88 14.02
CA ALA A 401 -19.68 -16.86 13.30
C ALA A 401 -18.24 -16.39 13.11
N ARG A 402 -17.33 -17.36 13.03
CA ARG A 402 -15.90 -17.15 12.82
C ARG A 402 -15.41 -18.02 11.68
N ASN A 403 -14.28 -17.67 11.08
CA ASN A 403 -13.60 -18.52 10.09
C ASN A 403 -13.37 -19.95 10.58
N THR A 404 -13.07 -20.17 11.87
CA THR A 404 -12.86 -21.49 12.47
C THR A 404 -14.13 -22.36 12.54
N ASP A 405 -15.30 -21.77 12.35
CA ASP A 405 -16.57 -22.51 12.34
C ASP A 405 -16.83 -23.18 10.98
N VAL A 406 -16.05 -22.85 9.94
CA VAL A 406 -16.20 -23.43 8.60
C VAL A 406 -15.69 -24.87 8.58
N ARG A 407 -16.62 -25.80 8.33
CA ARG A 407 -16.34 -27.25 8.29
C ARG A 407 -16.04 -27.75 6.89
N HIS A 408 -16.76 -27.24 5.89
CA HIS A 408 -16.56 -27.62 4.49
C HIS A 408 -16.56 -26.41 3.56
N THR A 409 -15.77 -26.48 2.50
CA THR A 409 -15.72 -25.48 1.43
C THR A 409 -15.60 -26.21 0.11
N LEU A 410 -16.51 -25.89 -0.81
CA LEU A 410 -16.62 -26.51 -2.12
C LEU A 410 -16.56 -25.44 -3.20
N VAL A 411 -15.86 -25.75 -4.30
CA VAL A 411 -15.86 -24.94 -5.53
C VAL A 411 -16.14 -25.89 -6.68
N ASP A 412 -17.05 -25.52 -7.60
CA ASP A 412 -17.49 -26.39 -8.69
C ASP A 412 -17.91 -27.79 -8.19
N GLY A 413 -18.50 -27.88 -6.99
CA GLY A 413 -18.94 -29.15 -6.38
C GLY A 413 -17.84 -30.03 -5.79
N ARG A 414 -16.56 -29.60 -5.84
CA ARG A 414 -15.43 -30.32 -5.27
C ARG A 414 -15.03 -29.78 -3.91
N PHE A 415 -14.86 -30.64 -2.91
CA PHE A 415 -14.31 -30.25 -1.61
C PHE A 415 -12.86 -29.73 -1.74
N LEU A 416 -12.63 -28.51 -1.26
CA LEU A 416 -11.31 -27.93 -1.02
C LEU A 416 -10.96 -27.99 0.48
N LEU A 417 -11.98 -27.83 1.32
CA LEU A 417 -11.95 -28.09 2.76
C LEU A 417 -12.98 -29.16 3.10
N ARG A 418 -12.60 -30.19 3.87
CA ARG A 418 -13.53 -31.21 4.35
C ARG A 418 -13.25 -31.56 5.79
N ASP A 419 -14.27 -31.43 6.65
CA ASP A 419 -14.16 -31.68 8.08
C ASP A 419 -12.95 -30.95 8.69
N HIS A 420 -12.82 -29.65 8.37
CA HIS A 420 -11.71 -28.76 8.78
C HIS A 420 -10.33 -29.05 8.17
N ALA A 421 -10.20 -30.09 7.35
CA ALA A 421 -8.95 -30.45 6.67
C ALA A 421 -8.88 -29.89 5.25
N LEU A 422 -7.78 -29.18 4.94
CA LEU A 422 -7.44 -28.73 3.59
C LEU A 422 -7.09 -29.93 2.70
N LEU A 423 -7.68 -30.01 1.51
CA LEU A 423 -7.50 -31.12 0.59
C LEU A 423 -6.60 -30.81 -0.61
N THR A 424 -6.42 -29.53 -0.93
CA THR A 424 -5.71 -29.08 -2.14
C THR A 424 -4.44 -28.29 -1.86
N VAL A 425 -4.13 -28.02 -0.59
CA VAL A 425 -2.92 -27.29 -0.18
C VAL A 425 -2.16 -28.10 0.86
N ASP A 426 -0.85 -28.31 0.64
CA ASP A 426 0.06 -28.78 1.68
C ASP A 426 0.42 -27.62 2.60
N GLN A 427 -0.35 -27.49 3.68
CA GLN A 427 -0.22 -26.41 4.65
C GLN A 427 1.19 -26.34 5.25
N ALA A 428 1.82 -27.47 5.57
CA ALA A 428 3.14 -27.47 6.18
C ALA A 428 4.22 -26.97 5.22
N SER A 429 4.17 -27.42 3.96
CA SER A 429 5.08 -26.98 2.91
C SER A 429 4.94 -25.49 2.61
N VAL A 430 3.70 -24.99 2.48
CA VAL A 430 3.44 -23.57 2.21
C VAL A 430 3.94 -22.68 3.34
N LEU A 431 3.67 -23.04 4.60
CA LEU A 431 4.18 -22.29 5.76
C LEU A 431 5.71 -22.25 5.81
N ALA A 432 6.38 -23.37 5.53
CA ALA A 432 7.84 -23.42 5.51
C ALA A 432 8.44 -22.54 4.39
N ARG A 433 7.84 -22.56 3.19
CA ARG A 433 8.26 -21.72 2.07
C ARG A 433 8.02 -20.24 2.33
N ALA A 434 6.88 -19.89 2.92
CA ALA A 434 6.55 -18.53 3.31
C ALA A 434 7.54 -18.00 4.35
N GLN A 435 7.84 -18.77 5.40
CA GLN A 435 8.81 -18.39 6.42
C GLN A 435 10.21 -18.18 5.83
N ALA A 436 10.64 -19.04 4.90
CA ALA A 436 11.95 -18.88 4.26
C ALA A 436 12.08 -17.57 3.45
N ILE A 437 10.98 -17.06 2.88
CA ILE A 437 10.97 -15.75 2.22
C ILE A 437 10.95 -14.62 3.27
N ALA A 438 10.13 -14.76 4.31
CA ALA A 438 10.06 -13.79 5.41
C ALA A 438 11.43 -13.58 6.08
N ASP A 439 12.20 -14.66 6.32
CA ASP A 439 13.55 -14.59 6.89
C ASP A 439 14.53 -13.76 6.03
N GLN A 440 14.36 -13.79 4.70
CA GLN A 440 15.17 -13.00 3.78
C GLN A 440 14.78 -11.52 3.83
N ILE A 441 13.48 -11.23 3.90
CA ILE A 441 12.96 -9.86 4.04
C ILE A 441 13.40 -9.26 5.37
N ASP A 442 13.31 -10.02 6.47
CA ASP A 442 13.74 -9.61 7.79
C ASP A 442 15.24 -9.27 7.80
N SER A 443 16.07 -10.14 7.21
CA SER A 443 17.51 -9.90 7.05
C SER A 443 17.80 -8.61 6.25
N PHE A 444 17.03 -8.35 5.19
CA PHE A 444 17.18 -7.14 4.38
C PHE A 444 16.78 -5.87 5.15
N LEU A 445 15.64 -5.89 5.84
CA LEU A 445 15.18 -4.74 6.61
C LEU A 445 16.08 -4.44 7.81
N ALA A 446 16.56 -5.47 8.53
CA ALA A 446 17.51 -5.30 9.63
C ALA A 446 18.79 -4.59 9.17
N GLN A 447 19.38 -5.03 8.05
CA GLN A 447 20.55 -4.36 7.46
C GLN A 447 20.26 -2.91 7.03
N ARG A 448 19.01 -2.62 6.61
CA ARG A 448 18.60 -1.30 6.15
C ARG A 448 18.33 -0.33 7.30
N GLU A 449 17.68 -0.76 8.37
CA GLU A 449 17.39 0.05 9.55
C GLU A 449 18.67 0.52 10.25
N ASP A 450 19.69 -0.33 10.28
CA ASP A 450 20.99 -0.01 10.84
C ASP A 450 21.79 1.00 9.99
N ASN A 451 21.44 1.16 8.70
CA ASN A 451 22.21 1.96 7.75
C ASN A 451 21.43 3.15 7.19
N LEU A 452 21.73 4.36 7.71
CA LEU A 452 21.10 5.61 7.25
C LEU A 452 21.36 5.92 5.76
N LEU A 453 22.50 5.48 5.21
CA LEU A 453 22.79 5.65 3.79
C LEU A 453 21.81 4.83 2.95
N SER A 454 21.62 3.55 3.31
CA SER A 454 20.65 2.68 2.66
C SER A 454 19.23 3.26 2.74
N LYS A 455 18.86 3.84 3.89
CA LYS A 455 17.57 4.54 4.03
C LYS A 455 17.40 5.73 3.09
N ILE A 456 18.44 6.54 2.85
CA ILE A 456 18.37 7.69 1.92
C ILE A 456 18.38 7.23 0.47
N VAL A 457 19.20 6.23 0.11
CA VAL A 457 19.24 5.66 -1.24
C VAL A 457 17.87 5.14 -1.67
N ALA A 458 17.14 4.48 -0.76
CA ALA A 458 15.81 3.94 -1.04
C ALA A 458 14.77 5.02 -1.39
N ILE A 459 14.89 6.23 -0.84
CA ILE A 459 13.89 7.29 -1.03
C ILE A 459 14.37 8.40 -1.96
N SER A 460 15.62 8.38 -2.40
CA SER A 460 16.21 9.46 -3.20
C SER A 460 17.43 8.97 -3.98
N GLY A 461 17.52 9.28 -5.28
CA GLY A 461 18.67 8.93 -6.13
C GLY A 461 19.98 9.59 -5.70
N VAL A 462 20.65 9.02 -4.69
CA VAL A 462 21.84 9.56 -4.04
C VAL A 462 23.02 9.64 -4.99
N HIS A 463 23.73 10.78 -4.94
CA HIS A 463 25.07 10.89 -5.51
C HIS A 463 26.11 10.80 -4.38
N SER A 464 27.08 9.88 -4.50
CA SER A 464 28.17 9.70 -3.55
C SER A 464 29.39 10.56 -3.92
N ALA A 465 30.06 11.08 -2.88
CA ALA A 465 31.22 11.94 -3.01
C ALA A 465 32.06 11.93 -1.72
N GLU A 466 33.21 11.25 -1.72
CA GLU A 466 34.20 11.32 -0.63
C GLU A 466 35.05 12.60 -0.74
N ILE A 467 34.61 13.70 -0.14
CA ILE A 467 35.23 15.03 -0.28
C ILE A 467 35.95 15.42 1.01
N PHE A 468 37.19 15.92 0.89
CA PHE A 468 37.83 16.67 1.97
C PHE A 468 37.21 18.07 2.04
N GLU A 469 36.54 18.37 3.15
CA GLU A 469 36.01 19.71 3.43
C GLU A 469 36.91 20.38 4.47
N VAL A 470 37.50 21.50 4.10
CA VAL A 470 38.26 22.36 5.01
C VAL A 470 37.37 23.53 5.33
N GLN A 471 37.11 23.76 6.61
CA GLN A 471 36.30 24.89 7.03
C GLN A 471 36.75 25.45 8.36
N VAL A 472 36.44 26.73 8.54
CA VAL A 472 36.57 27.43 9.81
C VAL A 472 35.37 28.33 10.00
N LYS A 473 34.92 28.45 11.26
CA LYS A 473 33.86 29.37 11.66
C LYS A 473 34.40 30.29 12.74
N ALA A 474 33.99 31.55 12.76
CA ALA A 474 34.28 32.47 13.85
C ALA A 474 33.12 33.43 14.04
N ARG A 475 32.87 33.85 15.28
CA ARG A 475 31.92 34.95 15.53
C ARG A 475 32.59 36.26 15.14
N VAL A 476 31.84 37.16 14.49
CA VAL A 476 32.39 38.44 14.02
C VAL A 476 31.57 39.58 14.59
N GLU A 477 32.21 40.57 15.21
CA GLU A 477 31.49 41.75 15.74
C GLU A 477 31.32 42.85 14.69
N HIS A 478 32.23 42.90 13.70
CA HIS A 478 32.27 43.95 12.68
C HIS A 478 32.30 43.35 11.26
N ILE A 479 31.13 43.02 10.72
CA ILE A 479 30.99 42.41 9.37
C ILE A 479 31.60 43.31 8.28
N GLU A 480 31.47 44.64 8.42
CA GLU A 480 31.95 45.60 7.42
C GLU A 480 33.46 45.52 7.16
N GLN A 481 34.24 45.15 8.18
CA GLN A 481 35.68 44.94 8.02
C GLN A 481 35.96 43.76 7.08
N VAL A 482 35.24 42.64 7.24
CA VAL A 482 35.37 41.49 6.36
C VAL A 482 34.93 41.84 4.93
N LEU A 483 33.83 42.60 4.79
CA LEU A 483 33.31 43.03 3.49
C LEU A 483 34.28 43.95 2.75
N ALA A 484 34.94 44.88 3.45
CA ALA A 484 35.94 45.76 2.88
C ALA A 484 37.16 44.97 2.34
N GLN A 485 37.59 43.95 3.09
CA GLN A 485 38.74 43.12 2.73
C GLN A 485 38.45 42.12 1.59
N LEU A 486 37.17 41.79 1.32
CA LEU A 486 36.81 41.03 0.12
C LEU A 486 37.10 41.79 -1.18
N GLY A 487 37.34 43.10 -1.13
CA GLY A 487 37.78 43.93 -2.25
C GLY A 487 39.30 43.97 -2.47
N ASP A 488 40.10 43.23 -1.69
CA ASP A 488 41.56 43.11 -1.87
C ASP A 488 41.86 42.60 -3.30
N PRO A 489 42.76 43.27 -4.07
CA PRO A 489 43.16 42.82 -5.41
C PRO A 489 43.66 41.37 -5.48
N ALA A 490 44.13 40.79 -4.36
CA ALA A 490 44.55 39.40 -4.26
C ALA A 490 43.37 38.40 -4.25
N ILE A 491 42.14 38.86 -4.03
CA ILE A 491 40.92 38.05 -3.94
C ILE A 491 40.05 38.32 -5.17
N THR A 492 39.83 37.30 -5.99
CA THR A 492 38.92 37.39 -7.13
C THR A 492 37.56 36.80 -6.79
N ILE A 493 36.52 37.63 -6.72
CA ILE A 493 35.14 37.16 -6.51
C ILE A 493 34.61 36.61 -7.84
N THR A 494 34.32 35.30 -7.85
CA THR A 494 33.75 34.62 -9.03
C THR A 494 32.23 34.58 -9.02
N LYS A 495 31.61 34.59 -7.83
CA LYS A 495 30.15 34.58 -7.68
C LYS A 495 29.73 35.08 -6.30
N ALA A 496 28.66 35.87 -6.23
CA ALA A 496 28.00 36.23 -4.98
C ALA A 496 26.55 35.68 -4.97
N SER A 497 26.02 35.38 -3.78
CA SER A 497 24.60 35.02 -3.60
C SER A 497 24.11 35.36 -2.19
N GLN A 498 22.83 35.67 -2.07
CA GLN A 498 22.14 35.86 -0.79
C GLN A 498 21.10 34.76 -0.60
N ARG A 499 21.02 34.22 0.61
CA ARG A 499 20.20 33.05 0.90
C ARG A 499 19.55 33.11 2.28
N THR A 500 18.34 32.59 2.38
CA THR A 500 17.73 32.23 3.66
C THR A 500 17.66 30.71 3.72
N GLN A 501 18.32 30.11 4.72
CA GLN A 501 18.41 28.66 4.85
C GLN A 501 17.73 28.21 6.14
N TYR A 502 16.78 27.29 6.02
CA TYR A 502 16.19 26.58 7.15
C TYR A 502 16.78 25.16 7.16
N ASP A 503 17.67 24.90 8.12
CA ASP A 503 18.31 23.60 8.31
C ASP A 503 17.63 22.86 9.46
N THR A 504 17.08 21.68 9.20
CA THR A 504 16.63 20.74 10.26
C THR A 504 17.59 19.57 10.34
N TYR A 505 18.22 19.39 11.50
CA TYR A 505 19.16 18.31 11.78
C TYR A 505 18.48 17.20 12.58
N PHE A 506 18.74 15.97 12.18
CA PHE A 506 18.32 14.74 12.81
C PHE A 506 19.56 14.03 13.35
N SER A 507 19.62 13.89 14.67
CA SER A 507 20.71 13.25 15.39
C SER A 507 20.24 11.95 16.02
N PHE A 508 21.15 10.98 16.14
CA PHE A 508 20.88 9.63 16.63
C PHE A 508 21.77 9.32 17.82
N ALA A 509 21.28 8.50 18.76
CA ALA A 509 21.98 8.14 19.99
C ALA A 509 23.29 7.38 19.72
N ASP A 510 23.36 6.59 18.65
CA ASP A 510 24.62 6.03 18.14
C ASP A 510 25.32 7.05 17.24
N PRO A 511 26.41 7.69 17.71
CA PRO A 511 27.13 8.70 16.93
C PRO A 511 27.74 8.13 15.66
N ARG A 512 27.90 6.80 15.52
CA ARG A 512 28.42 6.15 14.31
C ARG A 512 27.47 6.23 13.13
N ARG A 513 26.17 6.42 13.38
CA ARG A 513 25.16 6.58 12.31
C ARG A 513 25.34 7.90 11.54
N GLY A 514 26.07 8.85 12.10
CA GLY A 514 26.24 10.18 11.51
C GLY A 514 25.02 11.07 11.77
N ARG A 515 24.77 12.03 10.88
CA ARG A 515 23.69 13.02 11.04
C ARG A 515 23.00 13.31 9.71
N ILE A 516 21.69 13.41 9.74
CA ILE A 516 20.89 13.84 8.58
C ILE A 516 20.57 15.32 8.71
N ARG A 517 20.65 16.06 7.61
CA ARG A 517 20.21 17.45 7.51
C ARG A 517 19.24 17.62 6.35
N LEU A 518 18.04 18.10 6.64
CA LEU A 518 17.10 18.63 5.67
C LEU A 518 17.32 20.14 5.55
N ARG A 519 17.55 20.64 4.35
CA ARG A 519 17.71 22.06 4.08
C ARG A 519 16.63 22.55 3.13
N GLU A 520 15.97 23.63 3.51
CA GLU A 520 15.22 24.51 2.62
C GLU A 520 16.10 25.74 2.32
N ASP A 521 16.45 25.95 1.05
CA ASP A 521 17.39 26.99 0.60
C ASP A 521 16.71 27.99 -0.34
N HIS A 522 16.33 29.15 0.20
CA HIS A 522 15.79 30.28 -0.56
C HIS A 522 16.93 31.15 -1.08
N ARG A 523 16.91 31.51 -2.36
CA ARG A 523 17.85 32.49 -2.93
C ARG A 523 17.13 33.80 -3.21
N SER A 524 17.73 34.90 -2.81
CA SER A 524 17.19 36.26 -3.02
C SER A 524 18.04 37.10 -3.99
N ASP A 525 19.09 36.52 -4.59
CA ASP A 525 19.97 37.23 -5.52
C ASP A 525 19.39 37.32 -6.96
N PRO A 526 19.81 38.31 -7.78
CA PRO A 526 19.32 38.46 -9.15
C PRO A 526 19.48 37.18 -10.00
N GLY A 527 18.39 36.70 -10.60
CA GLY A 527 18.37 35.42 -11.32
C GLY A 527 18.16 34.18 -10.42
N ALA A 528 17.77 34.38 -9.16
CA ALA A 528 17.31 33.30 -8.29
C ALA A 528 16.04 32.64 -8.85
N ARG A 529 15.88 31.36 -8.52
CA ARG A 529 14.63 30.65 -8.76
C ARG A 529 13.59 31.14 -7.74
N PRO A 530 12.32 31.25 -8.13
CA PRO A 530 11.26 31.65 -7.21
C PRO A 530 11.00 30.58 -6.13
N GLU A 531 11.27 29.32 -6.43
CA GLU A 531 11.06 28.20 -5.51
C GLU A 531 12.33 27.86 -4.70
N PRO A 532 12.19 27.53 -3.40
CA PRO A 532 13.30 27.06 -2.59
C PRO A 532 13.84 25.72 -3.08
N LYS A 533 15.15 25.52 -2.90
CA LYS A 533 15.77 24.21 -3.12
C LYS A 533 15.74 23.40 -1.83
N TYR A 534 15.07 22.26 -1.86
CA TYR A 534 15.08 21.28 -0.76
C TYR A 534 16.20 20.25 -0.97
N THR A 535 16.96 19.93 0.08
CA THR A 535 18.07 18.94 0.00
C THR A 535 18.16 18.15 1.29
N ILE A 536 18.27 16.83 1.16
CA ILE A 536 18.63 15.95 2.28
C ILE A 536 20.12 15.62 2.18
N THR A 537 20.83 15.71 3.30
CA THR A 537 22.25 15.40 3.39
C THR A 537 22.49 14.42 4.52
N LEU A 538 23.06 13.24 4.24
CA LEU A 538 23.72 12.43 5.26
C LEU A 538 25.19 12.82 5.37
N THR A 539 25.62 13.02 6.61
CA THR A 539 26.99 13.31 6.98
C THR A 539 27.46 12.20 7.89
N GLU A 540 28.43 11.40 7.44
CA GLU A 540 29.07 10.39 8.29
C GLU A 540 29.89 11.06 9.41
N PRO A 541 30.24 10.31 10.48
CA PRO A 541 31.10 10.79 11.55
C PRO A 541 32.43 11.31 10.98
N ALA A 542 32.89 12.44 11.49
CA ALA A 542 34.12 13.06 11.03
C ALA A 542 35.37 12.29 11.48
N VAL A 543 36.31 12.05 10.57
CA VAL A 543 37.70 11.74 10.91
C VAL A 543 38.45 13.07 10.95
N HIS A 544 38.74 13.55 12.16
CA HIS A 544 39.37 14.84 12.38
C HIS A 544 40.90 14.77 12.20
N GLY A 545 41.44 15.64 11.36
CA GLY A 545 42.84 16.03 11.43
C GLY A 545 42.92 17.47 11.95
N GLU A 546 43.51 17.67 13.13
CA GLU A 546 43.74 19.02 13.66
C GLU A 546 44.97 19.64 12.99
N TYR A 547 44.77 20.80 12.37
CA TYR A 547 45.84 21.67 11.87
C TYR A 547 45.82 22.98 12.66
N PRO A 548 46.94 23.73 12.75
CA PRO A 548 47.06 24.88 13.65
C PRO A 548 46.00 25.97 13.43
N HIS A 549 45.54 26.19 12.19
CA HIS A 549 44.73 27.35 11.80
C HIS A 549 43.36 27.00 11.19
N ALA A 550 43.02 25.72 11.04
CA ALA A 550 41.73 25.26 10.52
C ALA A 550 41.47 23.80 10.91
N ILE A 551 40.21 23.38 10.86
CA ILE A 551 39.87 21.96 11.00
C ILE A 551 39.77 21.37 9.60
N VAL A 552 40.58 20.35 9.34
CA VAL A 552 40.38 19.49 8.18
C VAL A 552 39.44 18.37 8.61
N ILE A 553 38.23 18.40 8.06
CA ILE A 553 37.21 17.39 8.34
C ILE A 553 37.13 16.48 7.12
N SER A 554 37.59 15.24 7.29
CA SER A 554 37.31 14.18 6.32
C SER A 554 36.03 13.48 6.73
N ARG A 555 35.02 13.50 5.86
CA ARG A 555 33.75 12.80 6.08
C ARG A 555 33.09 12.47 4.75
N ALA A 556 32.53 11.27 4.64
CA ALA A 556 31.68 10.96 3.52
C ALA A 556 30.37 11.77 3.65
N ARG A 557 29.91 12.27 2.51
CA ARG A 557 28.72 13.09 2.42
C ARG A 557 27.87 12.61 1.24
N TYR A 558 26.60 12.43 1.52
CA TYR A 558 25.62 11.97 0.54
C TYR A 558 24.52 13.02 0.45
N ASP A 559 24.37 13.63 -0.71
CA ASP A 559 23.36 14.65 -0.98
C ASP A 559 22.29 14.06 -1.92
N ALA A 560 21.02 14.33 -1.60
CA ALA A 560 19.87 13.96 -2.41
C ALA A 560 18.84 15.11 -2.42
N LEU A 561 17.94 15.09 -3.41
CA LEU A 561 16.79 16.00 -3.40
C LEU A 561 15.87 15.62 -2.24
N ALA A 562 15.43 16.59 -1.44
CA ALA A 562 14.40 16.33 -0.44
C ALA A 562 13.03 16.64 -1.06
N ASP A 563 12.30 15.63 -1.52
CA ASP A 563 11.02 15.76 -2.23
C ASP A 563 9.79 15.41 -1.37
N ARG A 564 9.99 14.89 -0.16
CA ARG A 564 8.94 14.63 0.84
C ARG A 564 8.85 15.72 1.92
N THR A 565 7.78 15.68 2.71
CA THR A 565 7.54 16.63 3.81
C THR A 565 8.48 16.38 5.00
N LEU A 566 8.70 17.41 5.83
CA LEU A 566 9.48 17.24 7.07
C LEU A 566 8.86 16.18 8.01
N ARG A 567 7.52 16.08 8.05
CA ARG A 567 6.81 15.06 8.82
C ARG A 567 7.19 13.64 8.36
N PHE A 568 7.14 13.38 7.05
CA PHE A 568 7.56 12.10 6.47
C PHE A 568 8.97 11.71 6.92
N TYR A 569 9.94 12.62 6.80
CA TYR A 569 11.32 12.28 7.14
C TYR A 569 11.52 12.03 8.64
N ARG A 570 10.79 12.74 9.52
CA ARG A 570 10.85 12.49 10.97
C ARG A 570 10.37 11.08 11.30
N GLU A 571 9.25 10.67 10.73
CA GLU A 571 8.65 9.35 10.94
C GLU A 571 9.51 8.23 10.32
N TYR A 572 10.10 8.47 9.15
CA TYR A 572 10.94 7.50 8.45
C TYR A 572 12.32 7.28 9.10
N PHE A 573 12.99 8.35 9.54
CA PHE A 573 14.32 8.23 10.16
C PHE A 573 14.28 7.99 11.66
N GLN A 574 13.19 8.36 12.35
CA GLN A 574 13.02 8.21 13.79
C GLN A 574 14.22 8.75 14.59
N PRO A 575 14.56 10.05 14.46
CA PRO A 575 15.72 10.61 15.16
C PRO A 575 15.46 10.78 16.67
N ASP A 576 16.50 10.59 17.47
CA ASP A 576 16.46 10.81 18.92
C ASP A 576 16.37 12.30 19.27
N GLN A 577 16.97 13.16 18.45
CA GLN A 577 16.94 14.61 18.64
C GLN A 577 16.78 15.36 17.31
N ILE A 578 15.99 16.43 17.34
CA ILE A 578 15.77 17.32 16.20
C ILE A 578 16.19 18.74 16.57
N THR A 579 17.09 19.34 15.78
CA THR A 579 17.56 20.72 15.93
C THR A 579 17.25 21.52 14.68
N ALA A 580 16.54 22.64 14.81
CA ALA A 580 16.25 23.54 13.71
C ALA A 580 17.14 24.79 13.78
N ILE A 581 17.70 25.21 12.65
CA ILE A 581 18.55 26.40 12.53
C ILE A 581 18.08 27.22 11.35
N GLU A 582 17.77 28.49 11.60
CA GLU A 582 17.51 29.48 10.58
C GLU A 582 18.75 30.35 10.40
N LYS A 583 19.18 30.56 9.15
CA LYS A 583 20.28 31.48 8.87
C LYS A 583 20.12 32.27 7.60
N HIS A 584 20.48 33.56 7.68
CA HIS A 584 20.64 34.43 6.53
C HIS A 584 22.10 34.45 6.10
N ARG A 585 22.38 33.94 4.91
CA ARG A 585 23.73 33.74 4.38
C ARG A 585 23.99 34.67 3.22
N ARG A 586 25.02 35.51 3.37
CA ARG A 586 25.70 36.17 2.25
C ARG A 586 26.93 35.36 1.89
N ARG A 587 26.99 34.83 0.67
CA ARG A 587 28.08 33.96 0.19
C ARG A 587 28.82 34.60 -0.97
N TRP A 588 30.16 34.59 -0.88
CA TRP A 588 31.07 34.88 -1.98
C TRP A 588 31.90 33.63 -2.30
N ARG A 589 31.88 33.19 -3.55
CA ARG A 589 32.89 32.27 -4.09
C ARG A 589 34.07 33.10 -4.55
N ILE A 590 35.24 32.82 -4.01
CA ILE A 590 36.45 33.55 -4.29
C ILE A 590 37.54 32.62 -4.82
N LEU A 591 38.45 33.18 -5.61
CA LEU A 591 39.76 32.60 -5.88
C LEU A 591 40.81 33.40 -5.10
N TYR A 592 41.60 32.71 -4.30
CA TYR A 592 42.72 33.27 -3.54
C TYR A 592 43.95 32.39 -3.76
N GLN A 593 45.03 33.00 -4.25
CA GLN A 593 46.27 32.30 -4.65
C GLN A 593 46.02 31.06 -5.54
N GLY A 594 45.08 31.19 -6.49
CA GLY A 594 44.75 30.12 -7.44
C GLY A 594 43.89 28.98 -6.89
N LYS A 595 43.46 29.04 -5.62
CA LYS A 595 42.56 28.05 -5.00
C LYS A 595 41.18 28.67 -4.75
N ASP A 596 40.14 27.84 -4.80
CA ASP A 596 38.76 28.25 -4.62
C ASP A 596 38.31 28.18 -3.15
N PHE A 597 37.58 29.19 -2.69
CA PHE A 597 36.95 29.22 -1.37
C PHE A 597 35.54 29.78 -1.45
N ALA A 598 34.70 29.42 -0.48
CA ALA A 598 33.43 30.06 -0.20
C ALA A 598 33.54 30.79 1.14
N VAL A 599 33.49 32.11 1.11
CA VAL A 599 33.36 32.95 2.30
C VAL A 599 31.88 33.21 2.51
N ASN A 600 31.37 32.82 3.68
CA ASN A 600 29.97 33.03 4.06
C ASN A 600 29.94 33.95 5.28
N ILE A 601 29.05 34.94 5.25
CA ILE A 601 28.59 35.64 6.45
C ILE A 601 27.20 35.12 6.76
N ASP A 602 27.08 34.43 7.88
CA ASP A 602 25.87 33.77 8.35
C ASP A 602 25.32 34.50 9.56
N GLU A 603 24.12 35.02 9.44
CA GLU A 603 23.37 35.53 10.58
C GLU A 603 22.45 34.41 11.08
N LEU A 604 22.77 33.85 12.26
CA LEU A 604 21.94 32.81 12.87
C LEU A 604 20.78 33.47 13.61
N HIS A 605 19.57 33.07 13.25
CA HIS A 605 18.33 33.46 13.92
C HIS A 605 17.78 32.28 14.71
N ASN A 606 17.08 32.57 15.82
CA ASN A 606 16.45 31.55 16.65
C ASN A 606 17.42 30.45 17.14
N HIS A 607 18.69 30.80 17.34
CA HIS A 607 19.77 29.94 17.81
C HIS A 607 20.14 30.28 19.27
N PRO A 608 20.59 29.33 20.11
CA PRO A 608 21.09 29.64 21.47
C PRO A 608 22.18 30.71 21.50
N THR A 609 22.97 30.79 20.43
CA THR A 609 24.06 31.75 20.23
C THR A 609 23.84 32.58 18.95
N PRO A 610 22.90 33.54 18.95
CA PRO A 610 22.56 34.31 17.76
C PRO A 610 23.67 35.29 17.39
N GLY A 611 23.67 35.69 16.13
CA GLY A 611 24.55 36.73 15.62
C GLY A 611 25.29 36.32 14.36
N PRO A 612 26.14 37.23 13.85
CA PRO A 612 26.86 37.00 12.63
C PRO A 612 28.13 36.17 12.87
N TYR A 613 28.29 35.18 12.02
CA TYR A 613 29.45 34.31 11.93
C TYR A 613 30.04 34.41 10.53
N ILE A 614 31.36 34.30 10.45
CA ILE A 614 32.05 34.05 9.20
C ILE A 614 32.35 32.56 9.09
N GLU A 615 32.00 31.95 7.97
CA GLU A 615 32.38 30.59 7.60
C GLU A 615 33.19 30.65 6.31
N ILE A 616 34.50 30.37 6.39
CA ILE A 616 35.35 30.15 5.22
C ILE A 616 35.43 28.65 5.00
N LYS A 617 35.10 28.20 3.79
CA LYS A 617 35.19 26.77 3.45
C LYS A 617 35.70 26.53 2.04
N SER A 618 36.35 25.39 1.86
CA SER A 618 36.70 24.86 0.55
C SER A 618 36.52 23.35 0.52
N ARG A 619 36.34 22.81 -0.68
CA ARG A 619 36.16 21.39 -0.93
C ARG A 619 37.22 20.91 -1.91
N THR A 620 37.75 19.72 -1.68
CA THR A 620 38.73 19.10 -2.56
C THR A 620 38.71 17.59 -2.46
N TRP A 621 39.26 16.93 -3.46
CA TRP A 621 39.41 15.47 -3.53
C TRP A 621 40.82 15.01 -3.13
N SER A 622 41.72 15.94 -2.81
CA SER A 622 43.10 15.67 -2.44
C SER A 622 43.39 16.08 -1.01
N ARG A 623 43.88 15.13 -0.19
CA ARG A 623 44.30 15.40 1.19
C ARG A 623 45.42 16.44 1.27
N ARG A 624 46.34 16.43 0.29
CA ARG A 624 47.43 17.42 0.21
C ARG A 624 46.87 18.81 -0.11
N ASP A 625 45.95 18.90 -1.07
CA ASP A 625 45.27 20.16 -1.42
C ASP A 625 44.43 20.68 -0.24
N ALA A 626 43.85 19.79 0.56
CA ALA A 626 43.11 20.15 1.77
C ALA A 626 44.03 20.78 2.82
N ALA A 627 45.23 20.24 3.04
CA ALA A 627 46.22 20.83 3.93
C ALA A 627 46.69 22.21 3.43
N GLU A 628 47.00 22.35 2.13
CA GLU A 628 47.36 23.64 1.52
C GLU A 628 46.23 24.67 1.66
N LYS A 629 44.97 24.25 1.44
CA LYS A 629 43.79 25.10 1.62
C LYS A 629 43.55 25.48 3.09
N ALA A 630 43.92 24.62 4.05
CA ALA A 630 43.84 24.92 5.48
C ALA A 630 44.81 26.06 5.87
N ASP A 631 46.04 26.02 5.37
CA ASP A 631 47.03 27.08 5.61
C ASP A 631 46.57 28.41 4.98
N LEU A 632 46.03 28.36 3.75
CA LEU A 632 45.48 29.55 3.07
C LEU A 632 44.24 30.12 3.77
N ILE A 633 43.46 29.30 4.47
CA ILE A 633 42.37 29.78 5.33
C ILE A 633 42.94 30.61 6.49
N GLY A 634 44.05 30.18 7.11
CA GLY A 634 44.75 30.97 8.13
C GLY A 634 45.20 32.34 7.61
N ASP A 635 45.70 32.40 6.37
CA ASP A 635 46.03 33.67 5.70
C ASP A 635 44.80 34.56 5.49
N LEU A 636 43.69 33.97 5.02
CA LEU A 636 42.43 34.69 4.80
C LEU A 636 41.86 35.22 6.13
N LEU A 637 41.92 34.45 7.21
CA LEU A 637 41.48 34.88 8.54
C LEU A 637 42.27 36.11 9.02
N ARG A 638 43.61 36.08 8.90
CA ARG A 638 44.48 37.21 9.24
C ARG A 638 44.17 38.46 8.42
N ARG A 639 43.91 38.29 7.12
CA ARG A 639 43.50 39.41 6.23
C ARG A 639 42.15 39.98 6.62
N PHE A 640 41.19 39.13 6.98
CA PHE A 640 39.88 39.56 7.47
C PHE A 640 39.92 40.11 8.91
N GLY A 641 41.08 40.06 9.58
CA GLY A 641 41.29 40.58 10.93
C GLY A 641 40.62 39.72 12.01
N ILE A 642 40.51 38.41 11.78
CA ILE A 642 39.88 37.46 12.70
C ILE A 642 40.99 36.76 13.50
N ASP A 643 40.89 36.84 14.82
CA ASP A 643 41.83 36.18 15.74
C ASP A 643 41.57 34.66 15.80
N GLU A 644 42.63 33.87 15.93
CA GLU A 644 42.55 32.41 16.00
C GLU A 644 41.92 31.91 17.31
N SER A 645 41.94 32.71 18.37
CA SER A 645 41.34 32.40 19.66
C SER A 645 39.80 32.41 19.65
N VAL A 646 39.18 33.04 18.65
CA VAL A 646 37.71 33.11 18.50
C VAL A 646 37.15 32.09 17.49
N LEU A 647 37.99 31.15 17.04
CA LEU A 647 37.58 30.11 16.10
C LEU A 647 36.68 29.08 16.78
N ILE A 648 35.61 28.75 16.08
CA ILE A 648 34.61 27.79 16.52
C ILE A 648 34.85 26.48 15.80
N LYS A 649 35.07 25.44 16.60
CA LYS A 649 35.40 24.10 16.13
C LYS A 649 34.17 23.22 15.85
N HIS A 650 33.01 23.62 16.35
CA HIS A 650 31.75 22.89 16.26
C HIS A 650 30.91 23.32 15.05
N GLU A 651 30.04 22.43 14.56
CA GLU A 651 28.99 22.84 13.62
C GLU A 651 27.93 23.68 14.32
N TYR A 652 27.18 24.51 13.58
CA TYR A 652 26.11 25.31 14.20
C TYR A 652 25.10 24.44 14.98
N ALA A 653 24.83 23.21 14.54
CA ALA A 653 23.92 22.30 15.25
C ALA A 653 24.46 21.71 16.56
N GLU A 654 25.74 21.95 16.86
CA GLU A 654 26.45 21.49 18.07
C GLU A 654 26.76 22.65 19.03
N MET A 655 26.46 23.89 18.62
CA MET A 655 26.60 25.13 19.40
C MET A 655 25.30 25.49 20.10
#